data_AF-A0A938GL26-F1
#
_entry.id   AF-A0A938GL26-F1
#
_cell.length_a   1.000
_cell.length_b   1.000
_cell.length_c   1.000
_cell.angle_alpha   90.00
_cell.angle_beta   90.00
_cell.angle_gamma   90.00
#
_symmetry.space_group_name_H-M   'P 1'
#
loop_
_entity.id
_entity.type
_entity.pdbx_description
1 polymer ?
#
loop_
_entity_poly.entity_id
_entity_poly.type
_entity_poly.pdbx_seq_one_letter_code
_entity_poly.pdbx_strand_id
1 'polypeptide(L)'
;MSDELKQPDPSDKFELAVERWLPMVHASALRRLGDPSLATEVTLAVFQVFHRRRNRLGRSTSIGHWLYQITRRACRQRTGSRFSPQPSPPPIESDPLPFIGFELEASMDRLSKGHQVLLLEHAWPGGCSAISPRANEQVTLAMLQLRNELERYGRRVTADQLGSWLQARVCTSDVPAELYEAILHPVRTGNSKPAPGELARKVLRNLAWWRWTKRIAIGTPCVLLGMVSVIALLWHWSAASGHSRLMKAAVVWSVKREAQSVEGLAQTTQPWKRPASVPARNAAAVKNEADLYQSETIWEASLHFTSEAWRALQPTESAPLPHWLQPDGSALLRNPDAQRSGLAGVLGYNFDWAQAELQFGGLRFSNVAVRIKGNGTFLASLSGSKRPLKVDLDRFSKGQRMGDVDELTFNNMINDYSCLSDALGYEFFRAAGVPASRTAYSYLTIEVEGRAAPEPLGLYLLLEPVDASFASSRFESKSTPIFKPVTYELFKYLGDDWKAYSEIYDLKTKASVAQLQRVIEFSKLLTLADKDEFMRKAGEFFDLPKFARYLACEVMLSNYDSFLSNGQNFYLYLDNKTDTFGIIPWDLDLCWGGFFLLGSRSDRAQASIWRPWVGEHRLLERMFEVPEFRELYRNELERLLAGPFRTQPLFKRIDELAEVVRSPIAAESSFRLRKFEQAISDQIHKRVPGEDGQGANRPAHQLKRFIRERIKSVRDQLDGKTEGVVLHRRPIG
;
A
#
# COMPACT_ATOMS: atom_id res chain seq x y z
N MET A 1 -54.49 -11.99 -28.71
CA MET A 1 -54.84 -11.33 -27.42
C MET A 1 -53.71 -10.58 -26.71
N SER A 2 -52.45 -10.66 -27.18
CA SER A 2 -51.37 -9.72 -26.78
C SER A 2 -51.31 -8.45 -27.63
N ASP A 3 -52.07 -8.41 -28.74
CA ASP A 3 -52.07 -7.28 -29.69
C ASP A 3 -53.36 -6.45 -29.70
N GLU A 4 -54.47 -6.91 -29.12
CA GLU A 4 -55.72 -6.10 -29.00
C GLU A 4 -55.74 -5.18 -27.77
N LEU A 5 -54.67 -5.18 -26.97
CA LEU A 5 -54.41 -4.17 -25.94
C LEU A 5 -53.41 -3.10 -26.46
N LYS A 6 -53.37 -2.83 -27.78
CA LYS A 6 -52.40 -1.92 -28.42
C LYS A 6 -53.03 -0.81 -29.30
N GLN A 7 -54.01 -0.06 -28.77
CA GLN A 7 -54.33 1.33 -29.19
C GLN A 7 -54.55 2.25 -27.96
N PRO A 8 -54.59 3.60 -28.10
CA PRO A 8 -53.93 4.51 -27.15
C PRO A 8 -54.88 5.20 -26.14
N ASP A 9 -55.19 4.54 -25.01
CA ASP A 9 -55.43 5.22 -23.71
C ASP A 9 -55.15 4.25 -22.54
N PRO A 10 -54.33 4.61 -21.52
CA PRO A 10 -54.07 3.76 -20.35
C PRO A 10 -55.28 3.48 -19.44
N SER A 11 -56.37 4.25 -19.50
CA SER A 11 -57.61 4.02 -18.73
C SER A 11 -58.41 2.84 -19.27
N ASP A 12 -58.66 2.83 -20.58
CA ASP A 12 -59.56 1.88 -21.26
C ASP A 12 -59.04 0.44 -21.18
N LYS A 13 -57.71 0.26 -21.18
CA LYS A 13 -57.08 -1.06 -21.00
C LYS A 13 -57.24 -1.63 -19.61
N PHE A 14 -57.30 -0.78 -18.59
CA PHE A 14 -57.52 -1.23 -17.22
C PHE A 14 -58.98 -1.62 -17.04
N GLU A 15 -59.90 -0.84 -17.60
CA GLU A 15 -61.34 -1.09 -17.59
C GLU A 15 -61.68 -2.42 -18.27
N LEU A 16 -61.19 -2.66 -19.50
CA LEU A 16 -61.33 -3.94 -20.20
C LEU A 16 -60.76 -5.13 -19.41
N ALA A 17 -59.65 -4.93 -18.71
CA ALA A 17 -59.05 -5.97 -17.89
C ALA A 17 -59.82 -6.22 -16.59
N VAL A 18 -60.44 -5.19 -16.01
CA VAL A 18 -61.33 -5.31 -14.85
C VAL A 18 -62.60 -6.03 -15.28
N GLU A 19 -63.28 -5.58 -16.32
CA GLU A 19 -64.49 -6.20 -16.86
C GLU A 19 -64.29 -7.70 -17.11
N ARG A 20 -63.18 -8.06 -17.74
CA ARG A 20 -62.88 -9.46 -18.04
C ARG A 20 -62.55 -10.30 -16.81
N TRP A 21 -61.65 -9.83 -15.95
CA TRP A 21 -61.04 -10.68 -14.91
C TRP A 21 -61.66 -10.50 -13.53
N LEU A 22 -62.52 -9.49 -13.33
CA LEU A 22 -63.17 -9.24 -12.05
C LEU A 22 -63.97 -10.43 -11.54
N PRO A 23 -64.81 -11.12 -12.35
CA PRO A 23 -65.54 -12.31 -11.90
C PRO A 23 -64.59 -13.42 -11.46
N MET A 24 -63.49 -13.66 -12.18
CA MET A 24 -62.50 -14.69 -11.84
C MET A 24 -61.77 -14.35 -10.54
N VAL A 25 -61.30 -13.10 -10.39
CA VAL A 25 -60.58 -12.66 -9.18
C VAL A 25 -61.50 -12.74 -7.96
N HIS A 26 -62.73 -12.28 -8.08
CA HIS A 26 -63.70 -12.30 -6.99
C HIS A 26 -64.09 -13.72 -6.60
N ALA A 27 -64.41 -14.57 -7.58
CA ALA A 27 -64.74 -15.97 -7.33
C ALA A 27 -63.56 -16.74 -6.70
N SER A 28 -62.32 -16.46 -7.13
CA SER A 28 -61.14 -17.08 -6.52
C SER A 28 -60.90 -16.60 -5.09
N ALA A 29 -61.13 -15.31 -4.81
CA ALA A 29 -61.06 -14.79 -3.45
C ALA A 29 -62.14 -15.43 -2.54
N LEU A 30 -63.38 -15.55 -3.06
CA LEU A 30 -64.49 -16.17 -2.34
C LEU A 30 -64.22 -17.64 -2.03
N ARG A 31 -63.78 -18.44 -3.01
CA ARG A 31 -63.43 -19.85 -2.81
C ARG A 31 -62.29 -20.06 -1.80
N ARG A 32 -61.35 -19.12 -1.72
CA ARG A 32 -60.21 -19.20 -0.79
C ARG A 32 -60.54 -18.75 0.63
N LEU A 33 -61.53 -17.87 0.80
CA LEU A 33 -61.83 -17.21 2.08
C LEU A 33 -63.15 -17.66 2.70
N GLY A 34 -64.12 -18.11 1.91
CA GLY A 34 -65.47 -18.48 2.35
C GLY A 34 -66.34 -17.30 2.78
N ASP A 35 -65.80 -16.09 2.85
CA ASP A 35 -66.47 -14.87 3.35
C ASP A 35 -66.58 -13.82 2.22
N PRO A 36 -67.82 -13.43 1.82
CA PRO A 36 -68.05 -12.42 0.78
C PRO A 36 -67.44 -11.03 1.07
N SER A 37 -67.41 -10.61 2.34
CA SER A 37 -66.83 -9.33 2.74
C SER A 37 -65.31 -9.34 2.54
N LEU A 38 -64.65 -10.40 3.00
CA LEU A 38 -63.21 -10.59 2.79
C LEU A 38 -62.85 -10.76 1.31
N ALA A 39 -63.71 -11.45 0.55
CA ALA A 39 -63.53 -11.62 -0.89
C ALA A 39 -63.56 -10.26 -1.62
N THR A 40 -64.46 -9.36 -1.22
CA THR A 40 -64.56 -8.00 -1.74
C THR A 40 -63.30 -7.17 -1.41
N GLU A 41 -62.84 -7.23 -0.16
CA GLU A 41 -61.59 -6.56 0.27
C GLU A 41 -60.37 -7.04 -0.53
N VAL A 42 -60.22 -8.35 -0.70
CA VAL A 42 -59.14 -8.96 -1.49
C VAL A 42 -59.25 -8.53 -2.95
N THR A 43 -60.45 -8.54 -3.53
CA THR A 43 -60.67 -8.18 -4.93
C THR A 43 -60.26 -6.72 -5.19
N LEU A 44 -60.67 -5.79 -4.33
CA LEU A 44 -60.23 -4.39 -4.37
C LEU A 44 -58.71 -4.29 -4.29
N ALA A 45 -58.09 -5.00 -3.34
CA ALA A 45 -56.64 -4.97 -3.16
C ALA A 45 -55.90 -5.51 -4.40
N VAL A 46 -56.36 -6.60 -5.00
CA VAL A 46 -55.77 -7.21 -6.20
C VAL A 46 -55.78 -6.23 -7.37
N PHE A 47 -56.91 -5.57 -7.64
CA PHE A 47 -56.99 -4.60 -8.73
C PHE A 47 -56.23 -3.30 -8.44
N GLN A 48 -56.14 -2.85 -7.19
CA GLN A 48 -55.22 -1.76 -6.81
C GLN A 48 -53.74 -2.12 -7.07
N VAL A 49 -53.35 -3.36 -6.77
CA VAL A 49 -51.99 -3.87 -7.06
C VAL A 49 -51.77 -3.98 -8.57
N PHE A 50 -52.76 -4.45 -9.32
CA PHE A 50 -52.73 -4.52 -10.79
C PHE A 50 -52.58 -3.13 -11.41
N HIS A 51 -53.40 -2.15 -10.98
CA HIS A 51 -53.34 -0.77 -11.42
C HIS A 51 -51.92 -0.19 -11.34
N ARG A 52 -51.23 -0.46 -10.23
CA ARG A 52 -49.87 0.04 -9.97
C ARG A 52 -48.77 -0.72 -10.70
N ARG A 53 -49.02 -1.95 -11.12
CA ARG A 53 -47.98 -2.85 -11.67
C ARG A 53 -48.17 -3.16 -13.16
N ARG A 54 -49.33 -2.90 -13.76
CA ARG A 54 -49.65 -3.27 -15.15
C ARG A 54 -48.58 -2.81 -16.15
N ASN A 55 -48.10 -1.56 -16.03
CA ASN A 55 -47.07 -1.01 -16.93
C ASN A 55 -45.66 -1.62 -16.72
N ARG A 56 -45.46 -2.42 -15.67
CA ARG A 56 -44.20 -3.12 -15.36
C ARG A 56 -44.28 -4.63 -15.62
N LEU A 57 -45.41 -5.13 -16.13
CA LEU A 57 -45.54 -6.53 -16.53
C LEU A 57 -44.85 -6.74 -17.89
N GLY A 58 -44.08 -7.83 -18.01
CA GLY A 58 -43.39 -8.15 -19.26
C GLY A 58 -44.38 -8.55 -20.36
N ARG A 59 -44.02 -8.34 -21.62
CA ARG A 59 -44.89 -8.57 -22.79
C ARG A 59 -45.45 -10.01 -22.90
N SER A 60 -44.77 -11.00 -22.31
CA SER A 60 -45.17 -12.42 -22.29
C SER A 60 -45.95 -12.84 -21.04
N THR A 61 -46.38 -11.90 -20.20
CA THR A 61 -47.11 -12.20 -18.96
C THR A 61 -48.60 -12.40 -19.23
N SER A 62 -49.14 -13.60 -19.00
CA SER A 62 -50.60 -13.81 -18.95
C SER A 62 -51.18 -13.02 -17.77
N ILE A 63 -52.13 -12.12 -18.07
CA ILE A 63 -52.77 -11.25 -17.09
C ILE A 63 -53.65 -12.07 -16.14
N GLY A 64 -54.43 -13.03 -16.66
CA GLY A 64 -55.29 -13.90 -15.85
C GLY A 64 -54.48 -14.68 -14.82
N HIS A 65 -53.41 -15.36 -15.24
CA HIS A 65 -52.52 -16.06 -14.33
C HIS A 65 -51.83 -15.11 -13.34
N TRP A 66 -51.41 -13.92 -13.77
CA TRP A 66 -50.80 -12.96 -12.85
C TRP A 66 -51.79 -12.51 -11.76
N LEU A 67 -53.02 -12.16 -12.14
CA LEU A 67 -54.07 -11.75 -11.22
C LEU A 67 -54.40 -12.89 -10.24
N TYR A 68 -54.59 -14.11 -10.75
CA TYR A 68 -54.80 -15.30 -9.94
C TYR A 68 -53.71 -15.49 -8.86
N GLN A 69 -52.44 -15.33 -9.24
CA GLN A 69 -51.31 -15.41 -8.32
C GLN A 69 -51.23 -14.24 -7.32
N ILE A 70 -51.76 -13.07 -7.66
CA ILE A 70 -51.89 -11.94 -6.72
C ILE A 70 -53.06 -12.18 -5.76
N THR A 71 -54.20 -12.69 -6.23
CA THR A 71 -55.34 -13.10 -5.41
C THR A 71 -54.92 -14.10 -4.35
N ARG A 72 -54.23 -15.17 -4.75
CA ARG A 72 -53.63 -16.16 -3.81
C ARG A 72 -52.81 -15.50 -2.71
N ARG A 73 -51.93 -14.56 -3.07
CA ARG A 73 -51.06 -13.86 -2.10
C ARG A 73 -51.86 -12.94 -1.20
N ALA A 74 -52.83 -12.22 -1.74
CA ALA A 74 -53.70 -11.33 -0.98
C ALA A 74 -54.54 -12.12 0.04
N CYS A 75 -55.15 -13.24 -0.37
CA CYS A 75 -55.87 -14.14 0.55
C CYS A 75 -54.95 -14.63 1.69
N ARG A 76 -53.74 -15.12 1.37
CA ARG A 76 -52.78 -15.59 2.40
C ARG A 76 -52.34 -14.49 3.36
N GLN A 77 -52.18 -13.25 2.87
CA GLN A 77 -51.87 -12.11 3.72
C GLN A 77 -53.03 -11.73 4.64
N ARG A 78 -54.27 -11.95 4.19
CA ARG A 78 -55.47 -11.64 4.95
C ARG A 78 -55.76 -12.67 6.04
N THR A 79 -55.56 -13.96 5.76
CA THR A 79 -55.83 -15.05 6.71
C THR A 79 -54.64 -15.39 7.63
N GLY A 80 -53.44 -14.92 7.29
CA GLY A 80 -52.21 -15.34 7.97
C GLY A 80 -51.83 -16.79 7.66
N SER A 81 -50.61 -17.21 8.02
CA SER A 81 -50.09 -18.55 7.68
C SER A 81 -50.75 -19.72 8.43
N ARG A 82 -51.90 -19.52 9.08
CA ARG A 82 -52.60 -20.49 9.95
C ARG A 82 -53.93 -21.00 9.40
N PHE A 83 -54.32 -20.64 8.18
CA PHE A 83 -55.52 -21.21 7.55
C PHE A 83 -55.18 -22.56 6.89
N SER A 84 -55.38 -23.65 7.63
CA SER A 84 -55.57 -25.00 7.07
C SER A 84 -57.06 -25.29 7.09
N PRO A 85 -57.75 -25.31 5.95
CA PRO A 85 -59.15 -25.70 5.97
C PRO A 85 -59.23 -27.19 6.28
N GLN A 86 -60.16 -27.51 7.17
CA GLN A 86 -60.65 -28.87 7.34
C GLN A 86 -61.47 -29.22 6.09
N PRO A 87 -61.27 -30.40 5.46
CA PRO A 87 -62.14 -30.84 4.39
C PRO A 87 -63.58 -30.97 4.91
N SER A 88 -64.52 -30.26 4.29
CA SER A 88 -65.94 -30.39 4.64
C SER A 88 -66.50 -31.73 4.13
N PRO A 89 -67.34 -32.44 4.92
CA PRO A 89 -68.02 -33.64 4.44
C PRO A 89 -68.97 -33.31 3.26
N PRO A 90 -69.18 -34.22 2.29
CA PRO A 90 -70.04 -33.95 1.15
C PRO A 90 -71.52 -33.87 1.59
N PRO A 91 -72.29 -32.83 1.20
CA PRO A 91 -73.73 -32.78 1.45
C PRO A 91 -74.52 -33.40 0.29
N ILE A 92 -75.72 -33.85 0.65
CA ILE A 92 -76.74 -34.46 -0.22
C ILE A 92 -77.48 -33.32 -0.95
N GLU A 93 -77.47 -33.34 -2.29
CA GLU A 93 -78.31 -32.54 -3.21
C GLU A 93 -78.42 -31.01 -2.97
N SER A 94 -77.28 -30.29 -2.89
CA SER A 94 -77.23 -28.82 -3.03
C SER A 94 -75.97 -28.33 -3.78
N ASP A 95 -75.99 -27.07 -4.23
CA ASP A 95 -74.98 -26.42 -5.10
C ASP A 95 -73.53 -26.78 -4.71
N PRO A 96 -72.72 -27.41 -5.60
CA PRO A 96 -71.36 -27.88 -5.28
C PRO A 96 -70.36 -26.76 -4.98
N LEU A 97 -70.68 -25.51 -5.32
CA LEU A 97 -69.82 -24.33 -5.20
C LEU A 97 -69.10 -24.14 -3.85
N PRO A 98 -69.78 -24.24 -2.69
CA PRO A 98 -69.15 -24.01 -1.39
C PRO A 98 -68.25 -25.16 -0.92
N PHE A 99 -68.43 -26.37 -1.46
CA PHE A 99 -67.84 -27.60 -0.89
C PHE A 99 -66.55 -28.08 -1.55
N ILE A 100 -66.27 -27.66 -2.79
CA ILE A 100 -65.02 -28.02 -3.49
C ILE A 100 -64.13 -26.81 -3.78
N GLY A 101 -64.59 -25.60 -3.43
CA GLY A 101 -63.94 -24.36 -3.86
C GLY A 101 -62.51 -24.23 -3.36
N PHE A 102 -62.25 -24.64 -2.12
CA PHE A 102 -60.90 -24.63 -1.58
C PHE A 102 -60.02 -25.72 -2.20
N GLU A 103 -60.51 -26.95 -2.31
CA GLU A 103 -59.77 -28.07 -2.91
C GLU A 103 -59.40 -27.78 -4.37
N LEU A 104 -60.29 -27.10 -5.11
CA LEU A 104 -60.04 -26.63 -6.46
C LEU A 104 -58.88 -25.63 -6.51
N GLU A 105 -58.90 -24.61 -5.64
CA GLU A 105 -57.84 -23.61 -5.55
C GLU A 105 -56.50 -24.21 -5.09
N ALA A 106 -56.54 -25.16 -4.16
CA ALA A 106 -55.36 -25.88 -3.68
C ALA A 106 -54.77 -26.81 -4.76
N SER A 107 -55.62 -27.43 -5.58
CA SER A 107 -55.22 -28.26 -6.71
C SER A 107 -54.64 -27.42 -7.85
N MET A 108 -55.30 -26.32 -8.22
CA MET A 108 -54.78 -25.32 -9.17
C MET A 108 -53.40 -24.79 -8.73
N ASP A 109 -53.22 -24.51 -7.44
CA ASP A 109 -51.97 -24.02 -6.86
C ASP A 109 -50.78 -24.99 -7.00
N ARG A 110 -51.03 -26.28 -7.22
CA ARG A 110 -50.01 -27.34 -7.41
C ARG A 110 -49.66 -27.60 -8.88
N LEU A 111 -50.46 -27.09 -9.82
CA LEU A 111 -50.18 -27.25 -11.25
C LEU A 111 -48.95 -26.44 -11.71
N SER A 112 -48.34 -26.86 -12.82
CA SER A 112 -47.29 -26.09 -13.47
C SER A 112 -47.82 -24.73 -13.94
N LYS A 113 -46.94 -23.72 -14.05
CA LYS A 113 -47.31 -22.39 -14.57
C LYS A 113 -47.99 -22.50 -15.95
N GLY A 114 -47.50 -23.40 -16.81
CA GLY A 114 -48.08 -23.62 -18.15
C GLY A 114 -49.52 -24.11 -18.06
N HIS A 115 -49.78 -25.13 -17.24
CA HIS A 115 -51.12 -25.67 -17.05
C HIS A 115 -52.08 -24.66 -16.41
N GLN A 116 -51.63 -23.88 -15.42
CA GLN A 116 -52.46 -22.82 -14.83
C GLN A 116 -52.86 -21.76 -15.85
N VAL A 117 -51.92 -21.31 -16.69
CA VAL A 117 -52.21 -20.33 -17.76
C VAL A 117 -53.22 -20.90 -18.74
N LEU A 118 -53.03 -22.14 -19.20
CA LEU A 118 -53.94 -22.80 -20.13
C LEU A 118 -55.37 -22.91 -19.57
N LEU A 119 -55.51 -23.33 -18.31
CA LEU A 119 -56.83 -23.47 -17.68
C LEU A 119 -57.51 -22.11 -17.47
N LEU A 120 -56.79 -21.10 -16.98
CA LEU A 120 -57.36 -19.77 -16.71
C LEU A 120 -57.73 -19.01 -17.99
N GLU A 121 -56.99 -19.21 -19.10
CA GLU A 121 -57.22 -18.48 -20.36
C GLU A 121 -58.17 -19.22 -21.33
N HIS A 122 -58.37 -20.53 -21.17
CA HIS A 122 -59.16 -21.35 -22.12
C HIS A 122 -60.25 -22.22 -21.51
N ALA A 123 -60.16 -22.62 -20.23
CA ALA A 123 -61.17 -23.47 -19.59
C ALA A 123 -62.12 -22.70 -18.65
N TRP A 124 -61.69 -21.54 -18.15
CA TRP A 124 -62.47 -20.66 -17.27
C TRP A 124 -63.47 -19.79 -18.07
N PRO A 125 -64.62 -19.39 -17.50
CA PRO A 125 -65.58 -18.53 -18.20
C PRO A 125 -64.95 -17.16 -18.43
N GLY A 126 -64.90 -16.69 -19.68
CA GLY A 126 -64.16 -15.49 -20.11
C GLY A 126 -62.81 -15.75 -20.81
N GLY A 127 -62.49 -17.03 -21.08
CA GLY A 127 -61.38 -17.45 -21.94
C GLY A 127 -61.60 -17.17 -23.43
N CYS A 128 -60.54 -17.18 -24.23
CA CYS A 128 -60.64 -17.05 -25.69
C CYS A 128 -61.12 -18.37 -26.30
N SER A 129 -62.28 -18.35 -26.98
CA SER A 129 -62.94 -19.51 -27.59
C SER A 129 -62.28 -20.04 -28.88
N ALA A 130 -61.32 -19.31 -29.46
CA ALA A 130 -60.54 -19.78 -30.61
C ALA A 130 -59.27 -20.50 -30.14
N ILE A 131 -59.30 -21.83 -30.08
CA ILE A 131 -58.20 -22.67 -29.61
C ILE A 131 -57.64 -23.49 -30.78
N SER A 132 -56.32 -23.46 -31.00
CA SER A 132 -55.68 -24.37 -31.97
C SER A 132 -55.76 -25.83 -31.52
N PRO A 133 -55.78 -26.83 -32.42
CA PRO A 133 -55.88 -28.25 -32.04
C PRO A 133 -54.84 -28.67 -30.98
N ARG A 134 -53.61 -28.18 -31.11
CA ARG A 134 -52.51 -28.42 -30.17
C ARG A 134 -52.72 -27.78 -28.79
N ALA A 135 -53.32 -26.59 -28.74
CA ALA A 135 -53.65 -25.95 -27.47
C ALA A 135 -54.82 -26.67 -26.78
N ASN A 136 -55.77 -27.24 -27.55
CA ASN A 136 -56.87 -28.01 -27.00
C ASN A 136 -56.37 -29.28 -26.30
N GLU A 137 -55.43 -30.01 -26.91
CA GLU A 137 -54.78 -31.17 -26.30
C GLU A 137 -54.05 -30.82 -24.99
N GLN A 138 -53.34 -29.69 -24.96
CA GLN A 138 -52.67 -29.22 -23.74
C GLN A 138 -53.66 -28.78 -22.64
N VAL A 139 -54.81 -28.22 -23.00
CA VAL A 139 -55.90 -27.94 -22.05
C VAL A 139 -56.46 -29.24 -21.49
N THR A 140 -56.68 -30.26 -22.32
CA THR A 140 -57.11 -31.59 -21.87
C THR A 140 -56.11 -32.22 -20.89
N LEU A 141 -54.80 -32.11 -21.17
CA LEU A 141 -53.75 -32.57 -20.24
C LEU A 141 -53.76 -31.79 -18.92
N ALA A 142 -53.93 -30.47 -18.98
CA ALA A 142 -54.03 -29.65 -17.78
C ALA A 142 -55.28 -29.99 -16.94
N MET A 143 -56.40 -30.29 -17.60
CA MET A 143 -57.65 -30.77 -16.98
C MET A 143 -57.48 -32.12 -16.30
N LEU A 144 -56.80 -33.08 -16.97
CA LEU A 144 -56.47 -34.38 -16.38
C LEU A 144 -55.59 -34.23 -15.15
N GLN A 145 -54.59 -33.36 -15.20
CA GLN A 145 -53.73 -33.12 -14.03
C GLN A 145 -54.49 -32.45 -12.88
N LEU A 146 -55.41 -31.52 -13.19
CA LEU A 146 -56.27 -30.91 -12.17
C LEU A 146 -57.17 -31.95 -11.50
N ARG A 147 -57.78 -32.85 -12.30
CA ARG A 147 -58.57 -33.98 -11.79
C ARG A 147 -57.74 -34.87 -10.86
N ASN A 148 -56.53 -35.24 -11.29
CA ASN A 148 -55.63 -36.08 -10.48
C ASN A 148 -55.24 -35.42 -9.15
N GLU A 149 -55.08 -34.10 -9.10
CA GLU A 149 -54.85 -33.39 -7.84
C GLU A 149 -56.11 -33.32 -6.96
N LEU A 150 -57.31 -33.18 -7.54
CA LEU A 150 -58.58 -33.24 -6.81
C LEU A 150 -58.85 -34.62 -6.20
N GLU A 151 -58.48 -35.69 -6.91
CA GLU A 151 -58.58 -37.07 -6.40
C GLU A 151 -57.74 -37.28 -5.13
N ARG A 152 -56.62 -36.56 -4.97
CA ARG A 152 -55.80 -36.61 -3.74
C ARG A 152 -56.53 -36.05 -2.52
N TYR A 153 -57.55 -35.23 -2.71
CA TYR A 153 -58.44 -34.75 -1.65
C TYR A 153 -59.68 -35.65 -1.47
N GLY A 154 -59.69 -36.85 -2.07
CA GLY A 154 -60.79 -37.81 -1.95
C GLY A 154 -62.00 -37.48 -2.82
N ARG A 155 -61.90 -36.52 -3.75
CA ARG A 155 -62.98 -36.14 -4.68
C ARG A 155 -62.81 -36.87 -6.01
N ARG A 156 -63.65 -37.87 -6.28
CA ARG A 156 -63.72 -38.52 -7.60
C ARG A 156 -64.64 -37.70 -8.51
N VAL A 157 -64.06 -37.07 -9.53
CA VAL A 157 -64.77 -36.17 -10.46
C VAL A 157 -64.52 -36.64 -11.89
N THR A 158 -65.57 -36.80 -12.71
CA THR A 158 -65.41 -37.16 -14.12
C THR A 158 -64.90 -35.98 -14.95
N ALA A 159 -64.34 -36.22 -16.13
CA ALA A 159 -63.87 -35.16 -17.02
C ALA A 159 -65.00 -34.19 -17.42
N ASP A 160 -66.19 -34.73 -17.68
CA ASP A 160 -67.38 -33.94 -18.03
C ASP A 160 -67.89 -33.12 -16.83
N GLN A 161 -67.85 -33.69 -15.61
CA GLN A 161 -68.18 -32.95 -14.39
C GLN A 161 -67.21 -31.80 -14.15
N LEU A 162 -65.89 -32.04 -14.28
CA LEU A 162 -64.88 -31.00 -14.08
C LEU A 162 -64.97 -29.90 -15.16
N GLY A 163 -65.21 -30.28 -16.42
CA GLY A 163 -65.44 -29.33 -17.51
C GLY A 163 -66.69 -28.49 -17.30
N SER A 164 -67.79 -29.13 -16.89
CA SER A 164 -69.04 -28.45 -16.53
C SER A 164 -68.84 -27.50 -15.34
N TRP A 165 -68.11 -27.91 -14.29
CA TRP A 165 -67.82 -27.03 -13.15
C TRP A 165 -66.98 -25.82 -13.54
N LEU A 166 -65.97 -25.99 -14.37
CA LEU A 166 -65.17 -24.86 -14.83
C LEU A 166 -65.97 -23.89 -15.72
N GLN A 167 -66.96 -24.39 -16.46
CA GLN A 167 -67.83 -23.57 -17.32
C GLN A 167 -69.06 -22.99 -16.58
N ALA A 168 -69.51 -23.63 -15.49
CA ALA A 168 -70.62 -23.20 -14.66
C ALA A 168 -70.22 -22.06 -13.69
N ARG A 169 -71.22 -21.45 -13.04
CA ARG A 169 -71.09 -20.39 -12.01
C ARG A 169 -70.13 -20.73 -10.85
N VAL A 170 -69.56 -21.94 -10.79
CA VAL A 170 -68.46 -22.32 -9.88
C VAL A 170 -67.23 -21.42 -10.02
N CYS A 171 -67.06 -20.86 -11.22
CA CYS A 171 -65.88 -20.11 -11.62
C CYS A 171 -66.13 -18.60 -11.77
N THR A 172 -67.38 -18.16 -11.68
CA THR A 172 -67.85 -16.77 -11.77
C THR A 172 -68.97 -16.52 -10.73
N SER A 173 -68.68 -15.71 -9.71
CA SER A 173 -69.67 -15.29 -8.70
C SER A 173 -70.39 -14.02 -9.18
N ASP A 174 -71.65 -13.82 -8.78
CA ASP A 174 -72.36 -12.55 -8.99
C ASP A 174 -71.60 -11.45 -8.24
N VAL A 175 -70.83 -10.66 -9.00
CA VAL A 175 -70.01 -9.59 -8.45
C VAL A 175 -70.95 -8.46 -7.99
N PRO A 176 -70.84 -7.96 -6.74
CA PRO A 176 -71.65 -6.82 -6.30
C PRO A 176 -71.45 -5.64 -7.27
N ALA A 177 -72.52 -5.04 -7.78
CA ALA A 177 -72.45 -3.97 -8.77
C ALA A 177 -71.59 -2.78 -8.28
N GLU A 178 -71.62 -2.52 -6.97
CA GLU A 178 -70.81 -1.52 -6.27
C GLU A 178 -69.31 -1.76 -6.37
N LEU A 179 -68.87 -3.02 -6.51
CA LEU A 179 -67.45 -3.39 -6.55
C LEU A 179 -66.80 -2.99 -7.88
N TYR A 180 -67.55 -3.07 -8.99
CA TYR A 180 -67.08 -2.63 -10.30
C TYR A 180 -66.80 -1.12 -10.28
N GLU A 181 -67.76 -0.34 -9.79
CA GLU A 181 -67.60 1.11 -9.64
C GLU A 181 -66.51 1.47 -8.62
N ALA A 182 -66.40 0.76 -7.50
CA ALA A 182 -65.34 1.03 -6.51
C ALA A 182 -63.91 0.85 -7.06
N ILE A 183 -63.72 -0.07 -8.02
CA ILE A 183 -62.42 -0.31 -8.68
C ILE A 183 -62.12 0.75 -9.74
N LEU A 184 -63.12 1.18 -10.50
CA LEU A 184 -62.96 2.09 -11.64
C LEU A 184 -63.10 3.57 -11.28
N HIS A 185 -63.88 3.93 -10.26
CA HIS A 185 -64.12 5.31 -9.84
C HIS A 185 -62.82 6.12 -9.63
N PRO A 186 -61.77 5.62 -8.96
CA PRO A 186 -60.51 6.36 -8.84
C PRO A 186 -59.80 6.60 -10.19
N VAL A 187 -59.99 5.70 -11.15
CA VAL A 187 -59.38 5.78 -12.49
C VAL A 187 -60.14 6.78 -13.36
N ARG A 188 -61.47 6.72 -13.34
CA ARG A 188 -62.37 7.61 -14.10
C ARG A 188 -62.34 9.06 -13.61
N THR A 189 -62.09 9.30 -12.31
CA THR A 189 -62.03 10.65 -11.70
C THR A 189 -60.63 11.31 -11.79
N GLY A 190 -59.70 10.78 -12.58
CA GLY A 190 -58.36 11.35 -12.78
C GLY A 190 -57.39 11.13 -11.61
N ASN A 191 -57.82 10.43 -10.54
CA ASN A 191 -56.95 10.08 -9.42
C ASN A 191 -56.13 8.82 -9.76
N SER A 192 -55.17 8.97 -10.67
CA SER A 192 -54.47 7.87 -11.35
C SER A 192 -53.75 6.86 -10.44
N LYS A 193 -53.64 7.06 -9.11
CA LYS A 193 -53.14 6.07 -8.15
C LYS A 193 -53.68 6.36 -6.73
N PRO A 194 -54.91 5.99 -6.37
CA PRO A 194 -55.37 6.13 -4.99
C PRO A 194 -54.42 5.41 -4.02
N ALA A 195 -54.27 5.94 -2.81
CA ALA A 195 -53.46 5.30 -1.76
C ALA A 195 -53.95 3.85 -1.59
N PRO A 196 -53.06 2.83 -1.66
CA PRO A 196 -53.54 1.46 -1.59
C PRO A 196 -54.08 1.20 -0.19
N GLY A 197 -55.17 0.43 -0.12
CA GLY A 197 -55.63 -0.14 1.14
C GLY A 197 -54.50 -0.89 1.85
N GLU A 198 -54.66 -1.12 3.16
CA GLU A 198 -53.63 -1.76 3.97
C GLU A 198 -53.18 -3.12 3.37
N LEU A 199 -54.13 -3.93 2.90
CA LEU A 199 -53.85 -5.22 2.28
C LEU A 199 -53.02 -5.08 0.98
N ALA A 200 -53.40 -4.14 0.10
CA ALA A 200 -52.65 -3.87 -1.13
C ALA A 200 -51.21 -3.38 -0.85
N ARG A 201 -51.01 -2.56 0.20
CA ARG A 201 -49.67 -2.16 0.67
C ARG A 201 -48.86 -3.36 1.14
N LYS A 202 -49.44 -4.25 1.95
CA LYS A 202 -48.76 -5.48 2.41
C LYS A 202 -48.35 -6.37 1.24
N VAL A 203 -49.22 -6.59 0.25
CA VAL A 203 -48.92 -7.38 -0.95
C VAL A 203 -47.79 -6.74 -1.77
N LEU A 204 -47.82 -5.43 -2.00
CA LEU A 204 -46.76 -4.72 -2.74
C LEU A 204 -45.40 -4.79 -2.04
N ARG A 205 -45.37 -4.70 -0.71
CA ARG A 205 -44.14 -4.81 0.08
C ARG A 205 -43.54 -6.21 -0.02
N ASN A 206 -44.35 -7.26 0.09
CA ASN A 206 -43.89 -8.64 -0.06
C ASN A 206 -43.36 -8.94 -1.48
N LEU A 207 -43.99 -8.40 -2.52
CA LEU A 207 -43.50 -8.52 -3.90
C LEU A 207 -42.15 -7.80 -4.10
N ALA A 208 -41.93 -6.67 -3.42
CA ALA A 208 -40.66 -5.96 -3.46
C ALA A 208 -39.56 -6.73 -2.72
N TRP A 209 -39.86 -7.23 -1.51
CA TRP A 209 -38.94 -8.03 -0.71
C TRP A 209 -38.45 -9.27 -1.43
N TRP A 210 -39.37 -10.03 -2.06
CA TRP A 210 -39.01 -11.25 -2.80
C TRP A 210 -38.12 -10.99 -4.02
N ARG A 211 -38.25 -9.84 -4.68
CA ARG A 211 -37.34 -9.44 -5.76
C ARG A 211 -35.95 -9.09 -5.23
N TRP A 212 -35.91 -8.45 -4.06
CA TRP A 212 -34.66 -8.10 -3.39
C TRP A 212 -33.89 -9.35 -2.94
N THR A 213 -34.56 -10.33 -2.32
CA THR A 213 -33.91 -11.58 -1.89
C THR A 213 -33.36 -12.41 -3.05
N LYS A 214 -34.06 -12.47 -4.20
CA LYS A 214 -33.55 -13.11 -5.41
C LYS A 214 -32.31 -12.43 -6.00
N ARG A 215 -32.23 -11.10 -5.94
CA ARG A 215 -31.05 -10.35 -6.41
C ARG A 215 -29.84 -10.61 -5.51
N ILE A 216 -30.03 -10.72 -4.20
CA ILE A 216 -28.97 -11.09 -3.25
C ILE A 216 -28.50 -12.52 -3.49
N ALA A 217 -29.42 -13.49 -3.66
CA ALA A 217 -29.07 -14.90 -3.84
C ALA A 217 -28.20 -15.18 -5.07
N ILE A 218 -28.27 -14.35 -6.12
CA ILE A 218 -27.45 -14.47 -7.33
C ILE A 218 -26.24 -13.52 -7.31
N GLY A 219 -26.40 -12.32 -6.76
CA GLY A 219 -25.32 -11.32 -6.70
C GLY A 219 -24.17 -11.76 -5.79
N THR A 220 -24.47 -12.34 -4.63
CA THR A 220 -23.45 -12.70 -3.65
C THR A 220 -22.49 -13.80 -4.15
N PRO A 221 -22.94 -14.91 -4.77
CA PRO A 221 -22.03 -15.91 -5.34
C PRO A 221 -21.17 -15.38 -6.48
N CYS A 222 -21.71 -14.53 -7.36
CA CYS A 222 -20.92 -13.93 -8.45
C CYS A 222 -19.84 -12.98 -7.94
N VAL A 223 -20.14 -12.21 -6.90
CA VAL A 223 -19.16 -11.32 -6.25
C VAL A 223 -18.08 -12.14 -5.52
N LEU A 224 -18.46 -13.23 -4.84
CA LEU A 224 -17.51 -14.14 -4.20
C LEU A 224 -16.62 -14.86 -5.23
N LEU A 225 -17.19 -15.36 -6.33
CA LEU A 225 -16.42 -15.93 -7.44
C LEU A 225 -15.45 -14.92 -8.06
N GLY A 226 -15.91 -13.68 -8.28
CA GLY A 226 -15.04 -12.59 -8.74
C GLY A 226 -13.89 -12.32 -7.77
N MET A 227 -14.16 -12.27 -6.46
CA MET A 227 -13.11 -12.12 -5.44
C MET A 227 -12.15 -13.31 -5.45
N VAL A 228 -12.64 -14.55 -5.51
CA VAL A 228 -11.81 -15.76 -5.54
C VAL A 228 -10.95 -15.79 -6.81
N SER A 229 -11.49 -15.43 -7.96
CA SER A 229 -10.72 -15.32 -9.21
C SER A 229 -9.65 -14.24 -9.13
N VAL A 230 -9.94 -13.07 -8.55
CA VAL A 230 -8.94 -12.02 -8.31
C VAL A 230 -7.87 -12.51 -7.33
N ILE A 231 -8.25 -13.17 -6.25
CA ILE A 231 -7.31 -13.75 -5.27
C ILE A 231 -6.46 -14.83 -5.95
N ALA A 232 -7.03 -15.71 -6.77
CA ALA A 232 -6.30 -16.74 -7.49
C ALA A 232 -5.35 -16.15 -8.54
N LEU A 233 -5.76 -15.08 -9.24
CA LEU A 233 -4.90 -14.37 -10.19
C LEU A 233 -3.76 -13.65 -9.47
N LEU A 234 -4.04 -12.99 -8.35
CA LEU A 234 -3.04 -12.36 -7.49
C LEU A 234 -2.11 -13.41 -6.89
N TRP A 235 -2.62 -14.57 -6.48
CA TRP A 235 -1.83 -15.68 -5.94
C TRP A 235 -0.94 -16.30 -7.02
N HIS A 236 -1.48 -16.53 -8.22
CA HIS A 236 -0.71 -17.03 -9.36
C HIS A 236 0.36 -16.02 -9.82
N TRP A 237 0.02 -14.74 -9.89
CA TRP A 237 0.98 -13.67 -10.19
C TRP A 237 2.04 -13.52 -9.09
N SER A 238 1.65 -13.69 -7.82
CA SER A 238 2.55 -13.67 -6.67
C SER A 238 3.49 -14.87 -6.64
N ALA A 239 2.98 -16.06 -6.97
CA ALA A 239 3.75 -17.30 -7.06
C ALA A 239 4.75 -17.26 -8.24
N ALA A 240 4.34 -16.73 -9.39
CA ALA A 240 5.20 -16.59 -10.57
C ALA A 240 6.26 -15.49 -10.44
N SER A 241 6.06 -14.49 -9.57
CA SER A 241 7.00 -13.37 -9.36
C SER A 241 7.71 -13.38 -8.00
N GLY A 242 7.52 -14.41 -7.18
CA GLY A 242 8.16 -14.52 -5.87
C GLY A 242 7.82 -13.38 -4.90
N HIS A 243 6.60 -12.84 -4.97
CA HIS A 243 6.09 -11.69 -4.19
C HIS A 243 6.84 -10.35 -4.41
N SER A 244 7.95 -10.31 -5.14
CA SER A 244 8.87 -9.16 -5.14
C SER A 244 8.31 -7.95 -5.89
N ARG A 245 7.57 -8.15 -6.98
CA ARG A 245 6.90 -7.06 -7.72
C ARG A 245 5.77 -6.43 -6.92
N LEU A 246 4.98 -7.23 -6.20
CA LEU A 246 3.96 -6.76 -5.26
C LEU A 246 4.60 -5.95 -4.13
N MET A 247 5.67 -6.47 -3.53
CA MET A 247 6.39 -5.77 -2.45
C MET A 247 7.00 -4.45 -2.93
N LYS A 248 7.64 -4.43 -4.11
CA LYS A 248 8.11 -3.19 -4.75
C LYS A 248 6.95 -2.21 -4.94
N ALA A 249 5.84 -2.66 -5.52
CA ALA A 249 4.66 -1.83 -5.73
C ALA A 249 4.08 -1.30 -4.40
N ALA A 250 4.06 -2.12 -3.34
CA ALA A 250 3.61 -1.73 -2.02
C ALA A 250 4.52 -0.66 -1.40
N VAL A 251 5.85 -0.79 -1.51
CA VAL A 251 6.82 0.23 -1.07
C VAL A 251 6.64 1.54 -1.85
N VAL A 252 6.51 1.47 -3.17
CA VAL A 252 6.29 2.68 -3.99
C VAL A 252 4.95 3.33 -3.66
N TRP A 253 3.90 2.52 -3.47
CA TRP A 253 2.58 3.00 -3.11
C TRP A 253 2.58 3.63 -1.72
N SER A 254 3.26 3.06 -0.72
CA SER A 254 3.31 3.62 0.63
C SER A 254 3.96 5.00 0.63
N VAL A 255 5.09 5.16 -0.06
CA VAL A 255 5.79 6.45 -0.19
C VAL A 255 4.92 7.49 -0.90
N LYS A 256 4.24 7.11 -1.99
CA LYS A 256 3.34 8.03 -2.71
C LYS A 256 2.10 8.39 -1.90
N ARG A 257 1.55 7.45 -1.13
CA ARG A 257 0.42 7.68 -0.25
C ARG A 257 0.79 8.64 0.87
N GLU A 258 1.97 8.47 1.49
CA GLU A 258 2.48 9.39 2.51
C GLU A 258 2.61 10.81 1.97
N ALA A 259 3.16 10.97 0.75
CA ALA A 259 3.26 12.25 0.07
C ALA A 259 1.90 12.97 -0.09
N GLN A 260 0.83 12.20 -0.27
CA GLN A 260 -0.54 12.73 -0.39
C GLN A 260 -1.21 12.99 0.95
N SER A 261 -0.92 12.17 1.97
CA SER A 261 -1.60 12.25 3.28
C SER A 261 -0.93 13.20 4.28
N VAL A 262 0.36 13.48 4.12
CA VAL A 262 1.14 14.31 5.05
C VAL A 262 1.24 15.72 4.50
N GLU A 263 0.58 16.66 5.18
CA GLU A 263 0.56 18.05 4.78
C GLU A 263 1.97 18.66 4.74
N GLY A 264 2.33 19.24 3.58
CA GLY A 264 3.61 19.90 3.35
C GLY A 264 4.78 18.99 3.01
N LEU A 265 4.62 17.65 3.04
CA LEU A 265 5.70 16.71 2.70
C LEU A 265 6.11 16.79 1.23
N ALA A 266 5.14 16.89 0.33
CA ALA A 266 5.35 17.04 -1.13
C ALA A 266 5.17 18.49 -1.61
N GLN A 267 5.31 19.48 -0.71
CA GLN A 267 5.24 20.89 -1.08
C GLN A 267 6.37 21.24 -2.05
N THR A 268 6.06 22.03 -3.09
CA THR A 268 7.05 22.51 -4.04
C THR A 268 8.03 23.46 -3.36
N THR A 269 9.32 23.11 -3.43
CA THR A 269 10.43 23.93 -2.98
C THR A 269 10.45 25.27 -3.72
N GLN A 270 10.69 26.34 -2.98
CA GLN A 270 10.78 27.70 -3.51
C GLN A 270 12.24 28.07 -3.83
N PRO A 271 12.49 29.06 -4.71
CA PRO A 271 13.82 29.62 -4.86
C PRO A 271 14.31 30.19 -3.51
N TRP A 272 15.53 29.84 -3.10
CA TRP A 272 16.09 30.35 -1.86
C TRP A 272 16.55 31.80 -2.03
N LYS A 273 15.89 32.71 -1.31
CA LYS A 273 16.32 34.11 -1.21
C LYS A 273 17.47 34.18 -0.20
N ARG A 274 18.70 33.99 -0.69
CA ARG A 274 19.93 34.02 0.14
C ARG A 274 19.97 35.31 0.98
N PRO A 275 20.00 35.21 2.31
CA PRO A 275 20.15 36.38 3.18
C PRO A 275 21.48 37.09 2.93
N ALA A 276 21.52 38.41 3.11
CA ALA A 276 22.76 39.20 2.96
C ALA A 276 23.87 38.77 3.93
N SER A 277 23.51 38.18 5.07
CA SER A 277 24.44 37.61 6.05
C SER A 277 25.16 36.35 5.59
N VAL A 278 24.64 35.65 4.57
CA VAL A 278 25.26 34.44 4.00
C VAL A 278 26.02 34.85 2.73
N PRO A 279 27.36 34.84 2.73
CA PRO A 279 28.14 35.32 1.59
C PRO A 279 27.98 34.42 0.36
N ALA A 280 27.97 35.03 -0.82
CA ALA A 280 28.08 34.28 -2.07
C ALA A 280 29.47 33.62 -2.12
N ARG A 281 29.52 32.36 -2.58
CA ARG A 281 30.79 31.66 -2.77
C ARG A 281 31.17 31.63 -4.24
N ASN A 282 32.46 31.81 -4.50
CA ASN A 282 33.03 31.74 -5.84
C ASN A 282 33.85 30.46 -5.97
N ALA A 283 33.39 29.55 -6.83
CA ALA A 283 34.04 28.26 -7.08
C ALA A 283 35.42 28.42 -7.73
N ALA A 284 35.70 29.53 -8.41
CA ALA A 284 37.02 29.81 -8.97
C ALA A 284 38.10 30.01 -7.89
N ALA A 285 37.72 30.26 -6.63
CA ALA A 285 38.65 30.38 -5.51
C ALA A 285 39.05 29.02 -4.90
N VAL A 286 38.38 27.93 -5.28
CA VAL A 286 38.66 26.57 -4.78
C VAL A 286 39.95 26.05 -5.40
N LYS A 287 40.98 25.80 -4.58
CA LYS A 287 42.27 25.23 -5.02
C LYS A 287 42.36 23.75 -4.74
N ASN A 288 41.81 23.30 -3.60
CA ASN A 288 41.80 21.92 -3.17
C ASN A 288 40.46 21.60 -2.48
N GLU A 289 40.27 20.33 -2.07
CA GLU A 289 39.00 19.90 -1.49
C GLU A 289 38.71 20.56 -0.12
N ALA A 290 39.72 21.03 0.63
CA ALA A 290 39.50 21.71 1.90
C ALA A 290 38.82 23.07 1.73
N ASP A 291 39.07 23.74 0.60
CA ASP A 291 38.42 25.01 0.26
C ASP A 291 36.94 24.79 -0.09
N LEU A 292 36.62 23.64 -0.70
CA LEU A 292 35.26 23.29 -1.11
C LEU A 292 34.40 22.83 0.08
N TYR A 293 34.93 21.92 0.89
CA TYR A 293 34.18 21.22 1.94
C TYR A 293 34.32 21.88 3.30
N GLN A 294 33.68 23.03 3.45
CA GLN A 294 33.51 23.75 4.71
C GLN A 294 32.07 23.62 5.19
N SER A 295 31.85 23.09 6.40
CA SER A 295 30.52 22.71 6.89
C SER A 295 29.56 23.88 7.14
N GLU A 296 30.07 25.10 7.23
CA GLU A 296 29.25 26.33 7.33
C GLU A 296 28.97 26.99 5.98
N THR A 297 29.42 26.38 4.88
CA THR A 297 29.28 26.94 3.54
C THR A 297 28.10 26.31 2.81
N ILE A 298 27.29 27.17 2.18
CA ILE A 298 26.25 26.78 1.22
C ILE A 298 26.65 27.25 -0.17
N TRP A 299 26.80 26.31 -1.10
CA TRP A 299 27.07 26.55 -2.51
C TRP A 299 25.79 26.64 -3.33
N GLU A 300 25.65 27.67 -4.16
CA GLU A 300 24.56 27.72 -5.15
C GLU A 300 24.95 26.88 -6.36
N ALA A 301 24.07 25.94 -6.75
CA ALA A 301 24.30 25.04 -7.88
C ALA A 301 23.04 24.91 -8.75
N SER A 302 23.22 24.87 -10.07
CA SER A 302 22.15 24.56 -11.02
C SER A 302 22.62 23.54 -12.06
N LEU A 303 21.81 22.53 -12.30
CA LEU A 303 22.03 21.54 -13.35
C LEU A 303 21.06 21.78 -14.51
N HIS A 304 21.61 21.90 -15.71
CA HIS A 304 20.86 22.16 -16.93
C HIS A 304 20.86 20.91 -17.79
N PHE A 305 19.67 20.40 -18.12
CA PHE A 305 19.48 19.19 -18.91
C PHE A 305 18.73 19.49 -20.20
N THR A 306 19.12 18.81 -21.28
CA THR A 306 18.23 18.64 -22.42
C THR A 306 17.05 17.75 -22.05
N SER A 307 15.94 17.86 -22.79
CA SER A 307 14.77 16.99 -22.60
C SER A 307 15.11 15.48 -22.73
N GLU A 308 16.08 15.13 -23.58
CA GLU A 308 16.55 13.75 -23.75
C GLU A 308 17.41 13.30 -22.57
N ALA A 309 18.40 14.11 -22.17
CA ALA A 309 19.27 13.78 -21.05
C ALA A 309 18.48 13.67 -19.73
N TRP A 310 17.44 14.49 -19.53
CA TRP A 310 16.55 14.37 -18.38
C TRP A 310 15.80 13.04 -18.33
N ARG A 311 15.39 12.51 -19.50
CA ARG A 311 14.78 11.17 -19.61
C ARG A 311 15.81 10.07 -19.31
N ALA A 312 17.03 10.22 -19.83
CA ALA A 312 18.13 9.28 -19.57
C ALA A 312 18.57 9.23 -18.10
N LEU A 313 18.37 10.32 -17.33
CA LEU A 313 18.65 10.34 -15.89
C LEU A 313 17.67 9.49 -15.08
N GLN A 314 16.46 9.21 -15.59
CA GLN A 314 15.47 8.45 -14.85
C GLN A 314 15.92 6.99 -14.67
N PRO A 315 15.63 6.37 -13.50
CA PRO A 315 16.04 5.00 -13.25
C PRO A 315 15.51 4.01 -14.29
N THR A 316 16.36 3.13 -14.76
CA THR A 316 15.97 1.97 -15.56
C THR A 316 15.60 0.81 -14.62
N GLU A 317 14.76 -0.12 -15.10
CA GLU A 317 14.25 -1.22 -14.26
C GLU A 317 14.71 -2.60 -14.76
N SER A 318 15.16 -3.44 -13.83
CA SER A 318 15.27 -4.89 -13.97
C SER A 318 14.27 -5.60 -13.06
N ALA A 319 14.20 -6.93 -13.12
CA ALA A 319 13.30 -7.69 -12.26
C ALA A 319 13.72 -7.56 -10.78
N PRO A 320 12.79 -7.26 -9.86
CA PRO A 320 13.10 -7.25 -8.43
C PRO A 320 13.35 -8.67 -7.92
N LEU A 321 14.32 -8.81 -7.03
CA LEU A 321 14.75 -10.10 -6.49
C LEU A 321 13.63 -10.76 -5.65
N PRO A 322 13.25 -12.02 -5.93
CA PRO A 322 12.33 -12.80 -5.09
C PRO A 322 12.80 -12.92 -3.65
N HIS A 323 11.86 -12.95 -2.70
CA HIS A 323 12.15 -13.20 -1.27
C HIS A 323 13.27 -12.33 -0.68
N TRP A 324 13.44 -11.11 -1.21
CA TRP A 324 14.55 -10.26 -0.79
C TRP A 324 14.50 -9.87 0.69
N LEU A 325 13.32 -9.84 1.28
CA LEU A 325 13.14 -9.61 2.70
C LEU A 325 13.04 -10.96 3.42
N GLN A 326 13.93 -11.20 4.38
CA GLN A 326 14.13 -12.48 5.06
C GLN A 326 13.32 -12.55 6.38
N PRO A 327 12.94 -13.76 6.86
CA PRO A 327 12.12 -13.92 8.07
C PRO A 327 12.72 -13.31 9.34
N ASP A 328 14.05 -13.24 9.42
CA ASP A 328 14.80 -12.64 10.54
C ASP A 328 14.77 -11.09 10.52
N GLY A 329 14.05 -10.50 9.56
CA GLY A 329 13.95 -9.06 9.36
C GLY A 329 15.13 -8.45 8.57
N SER A 330 16.08 -9.27 8.10
CA SER A 330 17.16 -8.81 7.21
C SER A 330 16.68 -8.67 5.77
N ALA A 331 17.36 -7.84 4.98
CA ALA A 331 17.15 -7.76 3.54
C ALA A 331 18.37 -8.29 2.80
N LEU A 332 18.17 -9.13 1.79
CA LEU A 332 19.20 -9.42 0.79
C LEU A 332 19.70 -8.10 0.20
N LEU A 333 21.00 -8.03 -0.02
CA LEU A 333 21.68 -6.78 -0.42
C LEU A 333 22.13 -6.79 -1.88
N ARG A 334 21.87 -7.87 -2.61
CA ARG A 334 22.38 -8.07 -3.98
C ARG A 334 21.35 -8.74 -4.86
N ASN A 335 21.20 -8.22 -6.07
CA ASN A 335 20.42 -8.81 -7.14
C ASN A 335 21.35 -9.01 -8.34
N PRO A 336 21.60 -10.26 -8.78
CA PRO A 336 22.46 -10.54 -9.93
C PRO A 336 22.00 -9.85 -11.23
N ASP A 337 20.70 -9.59 -11.36
CA ASP A 337 20.11 -8.92 -12.53
C ASP A 337 20.16 -7.38 -12.44
N ALA A 338 20.71 -6.82 -11.36
CA ALA A 338 20.87 -5.39 -11.18
C ALA A 338 22.34 -4.99 -11.32
N GLN A 339 22.59 -3.81 -11.91
CA GLN A 339 23.93 -3.25 -12.08
C GLN A 339 24.56 -2.77 -10.76
N ARG A 340 23.82 -2.86 -9.65
CA ARG A 340 24.21 -2.27 -8.37
C ARG A 340 23.70 -3.10 -7.19
N SER A 341 24.44 -3.00 -6.10
CA SER A 341 24.07 -3.54 -4.80
C SER A 341 23.14 -2.60 -4.01
N GLY A 342 22.65 -3.13 -2.89
CA GLY A 342 21.75 -2.48 -1.94
C GLY A 342 20.28 -2.60 -2.31
N LEU A 343 19.43 -2.12 -1.39
CA LEU A 343 17.97 -2.25 -1.48
C LEU A 343 17.37 -1.74 -2.80
N ALA A 344 17.90 -0.66 -3.38
CA ALA A 344 17.40 -0.15 -4.66
C ALA A 344 17.64 -1.15 -5.81
N GLY A 345 18.85 -1.73 -5.90
CA GLY A 345 19.17 -2.76 -6.90
C GLY A 345 18.39 -4.06 -6.67
N VAL A 346 18.16 -4.42 -5.42
CA VAL A 346 17.31 -5.55 -5.02
C VAL A 346 15.86 -5.37 -5.49
N LEU A 347 15.35 -4.13 -5.45
CA LEU A 347 14.05 -3.77 -6.03
C LEU A 347 14.10 -3.54 -7.55
N GLY A 348 15.22 -3.85 -8.20
CA GLY A 348 15.39 -3.77 -9.64
C GLY A 348 15.60 -2.35 -10.18
N TYR A 349 16.04 -1.39 -9.38
CA TYR A 349 16.38 -0.05 -9.87
C TYR A 349 17.86 0.04 -10.27
N ASN A 350 18.10 0.46 -11.51
CA ASN A 350 19.43 0.75 -12.07
C ASN A 350 19.55 2.24 -12.36
N PHE A 351 20.74 2.80 -12.14
CA PHE A 351 20.99 4.24 -12.28
C PHE A 351 22.10 4.45 -13.29
N ASP A 352 21.76 5.07 -14.40
CA ASP A 352 22.64 5.39 -15.51
C ASP A 352 23.13 6.84 -15.45
N TRP A 353 24.26 7.11 -16.09
CA TRP A 353 24.80 8.47 -16.19
C TRP A 353 24.13 9.22 -17.34
N ALA A 354 23.69 10.44 -17.08
CA ALA A 354 23.11 11.35 -18.06
C ALA A 354 23.97 12.62 -18.19
N GLN A 355 23.93 13.25 -19.36
CA GLN A 355 24.67 14.49 -19.62
C GLN A 355 23.95 15.71 -19.05
N ALA A 356 24.70 16.67 -18.52
CA ALA A 356 24.18 17.99 -18.14
C ALA A 356 25.24 19.08 -18.32
N GLU A 357 24.84 20.32 -18.13
CA GLU A 357 25.75 21.39 -17.72
C GLU A 357 25.56 21.67 -16.23
N LEU A 358 26.65 21.99 -15.53
CA LEU A 358 26.63 22.40 -14.13
C LEU A 358 27.09 23.84 -14.03
N GLN A 359 26.28 24.70 -13.40
CA GLN A 359 26.74 25.95 -12.84
C GLN A 359 26.90 25.76 -11.33
N PHE A 360 28.08 26.04 -10.79
CA PHE A 360 28.40 25.82 -9.39
C PHE A 360 29.23 26.98 -8.86
N GLY A 361 28.71 27.71 -7.86
CA GLY A 361 29.41 28.86 -7.26
C GLY A 361 29.90 29.89 -8.28
N GLY A 362 29.12 30.15 -9.34
CA GLY A 362 29.47 31.07 -10.42
C GLY A 362 30.36 30.50 -11.54
N LEU A 363 30.89 29.27 -11.39
CA LEU A 363 31.68 28.59 -12.41
C LEU A 363 30.78 27.67 -13.26
N ARG A 364 31.02 27.60 -14.57
CA ARG A 364 30.27 26.73 -15.50
C ARG A 364 31.14 25.55 -15.93
N PHE A 365 30.55 24.37 -15.90
CA PHE A 365 31.11 23.11 -16.38
C PHE A 365 30.18 22.54 -17.45
N SER A 366 30.70 22.33 -18.64
CA SER A 366 29.94 21.79 -19.76
C SER A 366 30.11 20.27 -19.82
N ASN A 367 29.07 19.58 -20.30
CA ASN A 367 29.12 18.13 -20.55
C ASN A 367 29.58 17.32 -19.32
N VAL A 368 28.97 17.59 -18.16
CA VAL A 368 29.19 16.80 -16.94
C VAL A 368 28.32 15.55 -16.96
N ALA A 369 28.73 14.50 -16.27
CA ALA A 369 27.91 13.31 -16.08
C ALA A 369 27.15 13.38 -14.75
N VAL A 370 25.83 13.23 -14.78
CA VAL A 370 24.97 13.24 -13.60
C VAL A 370 24.30 11.89 -13.44
N ARG A 371 24.18 11.39 -12.21
CA ARG A 371 23.51 10.12 -11.91
C ARG A 371 22.81 10.15 -10.56
N ILE A 372 21.66 9.48 -10.47
CA ILE A 372 20.97 9.24 -9.20
C ILE A 372 21.79 8.28 -8.33
N LYS A 373 21.79 8.45 -7.02
CA LYS A 373 22.48 7.54 -6.07
C LYS A 373 21.56 7.06 -4.94
N GLY A 374 22.12 6.33 -3.98
CA GLY A 374 21.44 5.98 -2.73
C GLY A 374 20.56 4.75 -2.82
N ASN A 375 20.10 4.29 -1.64
CA ASN A 375 19.15 3.18 -1.47
C ASN A 375 17.87 3.75 -0.82
N GLY A 376 17.81 3.75 0.51
CA GLY A 376 16.67 4.28 1.26
C GLY A 376 16.37 5.75 0.96
N THR A 377 17.39 6.59 0.82
CA THR A 377 17.23 8.02 0.46
C THR A 377 16.65 8.22 -0.95
N PHE A 378 16.93 7.32 -1.90
CA PHE A 378 16.28 7.34 -3.21
C PHE A 378 14.82 6.90 -3.11
N LEU A 379 14.54 5.77 -2.44
CA LEU A 379 13.18 5.26 -2.28
C LEU A 379 12.27 6.27 -1.57
N ALA A 380 12.76 6.89 -0.50
CA ALA A 380 12.05 7.96 0.20
C ALA A 380 11.81 9.19 -0.70
N SER A 381 12.76 9.52 -1.58
CA SER A 381 12.62 10.66 -2.49
C SER A 381 11.51 10.48 -3.53
N LEU A 382 11.00 9.26 -3.77
CA LEU A 382 9.88 9.01 -4.69
C LEU A 382 8.58 9.73 -4.27
N SER A 383 8.54 10.28 -3.05
CA SER A 383 7.49 11.18 -2.56
C SER A 383 7.49 12.56 -3.24
N GLY A 384 8.61 12.98 -3.85
CA GLY A 384 8.78 14.28 -4.52
C GLY A 384 9.86 14.23 -5.60
N SER A 385 10.48 15.38 -5.90
CA SER A 385 11.52 15.51 -6.93
C SER A 385 12.96 15.56 -6.41
N LYS A 386 13.16 15.70 -5.10
CA LYS A 386 14.47 15.84 -4.43
C LYS A 386 15.31 14.56 -4.42
N ARG A 387 15.80 14.14 -5.60
CA ARG A 387 16.66 12.95 -5.79
C ARG A 387 18.08 13.21 -5.26
N PRO A 388 18.76 12.22 -4.63
CA PRO A 388 20.18 12.33 -4.32
C PRO A 388 21.01 12.08 -5.59
N LEU A 389 22.06 12.88 -5.81
CA LEU A 389 22.80 12.91 -7.08
C LEU A 389 24.31 12.76 -6.88
N LYS A 390 24.97 12.27 -7.92
CA LYS A 390 26.40 12.43 -8.16
C LYS A 390 26.61 13.20 -9.46
N VAL A 391 27.61 14.06 -9.48
CA VAL A 391 28.05 14.78 -10.68
C VAL A 391 29.54 14.54 -10.85
N ASP A 392 29.92 13.92 -11.96
CA ASP A 392 31.30 13.68 -12.35
C ASP A 392 31.65 14.65 -13.48
N LEU A 393 32.61 15.54 -13.20
CA LEU A 393 33.05 16.62 -14.08
C LEU A 393 33.93 16.09 -15.21
N ASP A 394 34.66 14.98 -14.99
CA ASP A 394 35.69 14.44 -15.87
C ASP A 394 35.19 13.28 -16.76
N ARG A 395 34.05 12.66 -16.42
CA ARG A 395 33.55 11.45 -17.09
C ARG A 395 33.29 11.63 -18.58
N PHE A 396 32.57 12.69 -18.95
CA PHE A 396 32.25 13.01 -20.36
C PHE A 396 33.11 14.14 -20.93
N SER A 397 33.86 14.86 -20.10
CA SER A 397 34.77 15.93 -20.51
C SER A 397 36.11 15.80 -19.79
N LYS A 398 37.06 15.09 -20.43
CA LYS A 398 38.35 14.75 -19.82
C LYS A 398 39.18 16.00 -19.46
N GLY A 399 39.73 16.03 -18.25
CA GLY A 399 40.53 17.11 -17.68
C GLY A 399 39.74 18.17 -16.91
N GLN A 400 38.40 18.12 -16.91
CA GLN A 400 37.57 19.13 -16.25
C GLN A 400 37.49 18.88 -14.73
N ARG A 401 37.95 19.85 -13.93
CA ARG A 401 38.05 19.75 -12.45
C ARG A 401 37.80 21.11 -11.77
N MET A 402 37.46 21.07 -10.49
CA MET A 402 37.37 22.23 -9.60
C MET A 402 38.45 22.09 -8.52
N GLY A 403 39.59 22.74 -8.72
CA GLY A 403 40.81 22.39 -7.97
C GLY A 403 41.18 20.94 -8.26
N ASP A 404 41.32 20.13 -7.21
CA ASP A 404 41.59 18.69 -7.30
C ASP A 404 40.33 17.80 -7.36
N VAL A 405 39.14 18.41 -7.32
CA VAL A 405 37.84 17.73 -7.30
C VAL A 405 37.33 17.50 -8.72
N ASP A 406 37.01 16.26 -9.05
CA ASP A 406 36.32 15.86 -10.29
C ASP A 406 34.96 15.18 -10.05
N GLU A 407 34.62 14.79 -8.82
CA GLU A 407 33.29 14.28 -8.47
C GLU A 407 32.65 15.06 -7.31
N LEU A 408 31.38 15.41 -7.46
CA LEU A 408 30.55 16.04 -6.44
C LEU A 408 29.42 15.09 -6.05
N THR A 409 29.27 14.80 -4.74
CA THR A 409 28.18 13.98 -4.21
C THR A 409 27.17 14.84 -3.46
N PHE A 410 25.93 14.87 -3.94
CA PHE A 410 24.82 15.64 -3.36
C PHE A 410 23.85 14.70 -2.60
N ASN A 411 23.94 14.69 -1.27
CA ASN A 411 23.02 13.97 -0.40
C ASN A 411 21.74 14.81 -0.15
N ASN A 412 20.57 14.23 -0.40
CA ASN A 412 19.29 14.96 -0.31
C ASN A 412 18.76 15.15 1.13
N MET A 413 19.35 14.46 2.11
CA MET A 413 19.02 14.53 3.55
C MET A 413 17.53 14.27 3.86
N ILE A 414 16.81 13.54 3.00
CA ILE A 414 15.35 13.44 3.14
C ILE A 414 14.92 12.71 4.42
N ASN A 415 15.75 11.77 4.90
CA ASN A 415 15.51 11.00 6.12
C ASN A 415 16.08 11.65 7.38
N ASP A 416 17.01 12.59 7.24
CA ASP A 416 17.56 13.38 8.33
C ASP A 416 16.79 14.70 8.45
N TYR A 417 15.94 14.81 9.48
CA TYR A 417 15.20 16.06 9.71
C TYR A 417 16.09 17.17 10.26
N SER A 418 17.23 16.85 10.89
CA SER A 418 18.16 17.88 11.34
C SER A 418 18.92 18.49 10.18
N CYS A 419 19.13 17.74 9.08
CA CYS A 419 20.09 18.09 8.02
C CYS A 419 21.54 18.27 8.52
N LEU A 420 21.85 17.85 9.76
CA LEU A 420 23.15 18.04 10.42
C LEU A 420 23.87 16.72 10.71
N SER A 421 23.18 15.57 10.64
CA SER A 421 23.69 14.30 11.18
C SER A 421 24.98 13.87 10.49
N ASP A 422 25.02 13.91 9.16
CA ASP A 422 26.23 13.63 8.37
C ASP A 422 27.37 14.60 8.74
N ALA A 423 27.12 15.92 8.68
CA ALA A 423 28.15 16.94 8.90
C ALA A 423 28.80 16.79 10.29
N LEU A 424 27.98 16.65 11.33
CA LEU A 424 28.43 16.44 12.70
C LEU A 424 29.13 15.08 12.87
N GLY A 425 28.59 14.02 12.25
CA GLY A 425 29.15 12.68 12.32
C GLY A 425 30.56 12.63 11.73
N TYR A 426 30.74 13.15 10.51
CA TYR A 426 32.05 13.21 9.89
C TYR A 426 33.02 14.14 10.64
N GLU A 427 32.56 15.30 11.13
CA GLU A 427 33.36 16.16 12.02
C GLU A 427 33.85 15.39 13.26
N PHE A 428 32.98 14.62 13.89
CA PHE A 428 33.30 13.81 15.06
C PHE A 428 34.34 12.72 14.76
N PHE A 429 34.18 11.95 13.67
CA PHE A 429 35.18 10.96 13.26
C PHE A 429 36.55 11.60 13.00
N ARG A 430 36.60 12.74 12.30
CA ARG A 430 37.86 13.45 12.06
C ARG A 430 38.48 13.95 13.38
N ALA A 431 37.68 14.53 14.27
CA ALA A 431 38.13 14.97 15.59
C ALA A 431 38.64 13.82 16.47
N ALA A 432 38.09 12.61 16.27
CA ALA A 432 38.58 11.40 16.93
C ALA A 432 39.91 10.90 16.35
N GLY A 433 40.31 11.33 15.15
CA GLY A 433 41.49 10.83 14.44
C GLY A 433 41.21 9.62 13.55
N VAL A 434 39.98 9.49 13.05
CA VAL A 434 39.58 8.50 12.04
C VAL A 434 39.50 9.19 10.67
N PRO A 435 40.09 8.63 9.60
CA PRO A 435 39.93 9.17 8.25
C PRO A 435 38.45 9.21 7.86
N ALA A 436 37.93 10.40 7.55
CA ALA A 436 36.54 10.59 7.20
C ALA A 436 36.38 11.73 6.18
N SER A 437 35.33 11.65 5.37
CA SER A 437 34.97 12.68 4.38
C SER A 437 34.74 14.03 5.05
N ARG A 438 35.01 15.12 4.32
CA ARG A 438 34.59 16.48 4.65
C ARG A 438 33.21 16.76 4.05
N THR A 439 32.55 17.83 4.52
CA THR A 439 31.20 18.20 4.09
C THR A 439 31.06 19.70 3.90
N ALA A 440 30.19 20.09 2.99
CA ALA A 440 29.60 21.42 2.86
C ALA A 440 28.10 21.26 2.56
N TYR A 441 27.41 22.36 2.31
CA TYR A 441 26.03 22.36 1.84
C TYR A 441 25.95 22.94 0.42
N SER A 442 24.86 22.63 -0.27
CA SER A 442 24.53 23.25 -1.55
C SER A 442 23.03 23.44 -1.70
N TYR A 443 22.60 24.58 -2.24
CA TYR A 443 21.23 24.77 -2.68
C TYR A 443 21.14 24.46 -4.17
N LEU A 444 20.43 23.38 -4.52
CA LEU A 444 20.42 22.84 -5.87
C LEU A 444 19.14 23.21 -6.61
N THR A 445 19.30 23.63 -7.86
CA THR A 445 18.22 23.88 -8.82
C THR A 445 18.41 23.00 -10.06
N ILE A 446 17.31 22.53 -10.65
CA ILE A 446 17.32 21.80 -11.92
C ILE A 446 16.59 22.61 -12.99
N GLU A 447 17.20 22.68 -14.16
CA GLU A 447 16.64 23.29 -15.36
C GLU A 447 16.56 22.22 -16.44
N VAL A 448 15.40 22.12 -17.09
CA VAL A 448 15.17 21.15 -18.17
C VAL A 448 14.59 21.88 -19.36
N GLU A 449 15.23 21.74 -20.52
CA GLU A 449 14.75 22.30 -21.78
C GLU A 449 13.28 21.92 -22.05
N GLY A 450 12.47 22.92 -22.40
CA GLY A 450 11.04 22.76 -22.65
C GLY A 450 10.16 22.84 -21.40
N ARG A 451 10.72 22.93 -20.18
CA ARG A 451 9.95 23.29 -18.98
C ARG A 451 9.87 24.80 -18.81
N ALA A 452 8.76 25.27 -18.24
CA ALA A 452 8.45 26.70 -18.14
C ALA A 452 9.34 27.49 -17.17
N ALA A 453 9.90 26.84 -16.16
CA ALA A 453 10.74 27.49 -15.15
C ALA A 453 11.76 26.50 -14.54
N PRO A 454 12.88 27.01 -14.02
CA PRO A 454 13.77 26.26 -13.14
C PRO A 454 13.02 25.66 -11.95
N GLU A 455 13.40 24.45 -11.56
CA GLU A 455 12.85 23.70 -10.42
C GLU A 455 13.88 23.68 -9.28
N PRO A 456 13.72 24.50 -8.23
CA PRO A 456 14.51 24.38 -7.01
C PRO A 456 14.27 23.02 -6.38
N LEU A 457 15.33 22.27 -6.06
CA LEU A 457 15.22 21.01 -5.34
C LEU A 457 15.41 21.18 -3.83
N GLY A 458 16.18 22.18 -3.42
CA GLY A 458 16.36 22.54 -2.01
C GLY A 458 17.81 22.40 -1.55
N LEU A 459 17.99 22.30 -0.24
CA LEU A 459 19.26 22.10 0.43
C LEU A 459 19.73 20.65 0.32
N TYR A 460 20.98 20.47 -0.08
CA TYR A 460 21.72 19.22 -0.13
C TYR A 460 22.96 19.32 0.74
N LEU A 461 23.40 18.19 1.27
CA LEU A 461 24.75 18.08 1.82
C LEU A 461 25.69 17.70 0.66
N LEU A 462 26.72 18.51 0.45
CA LEU A 462 27.81 18.24 -0.45
C LEU A 462 28.87 17.42 0.30
N LEU A 463 29.02 16.15 -0.07
CA LEU A 463 29.88 15.18 0.61
C LEU A 463 31.14 14.91 -0.20
N GLU A 464 32.30 14.91 0.47
CA GLU A 464 33.58 14.52 -0.15
C GLU A 464 33.54 13.03 -0.55
N PRO A 465 33.76 12.71 -1.84
CA PRO A 465 33.83 11.32 -2.28
C PRO A 465 35.04 10.59 -1.67
N VAL A 466 34.90 9.29 -1.45
CA VAL A 466 36.01 8.43 -1.05
C VAL A 466 36.58 7.77 -2.31
N ASP A 467 37.58 8.43 -2.88
CA ASP A 467 38.22 8.08 -4.15
C ASP A 467 39.77 8.18 -4.07
N ALA A 468 40.44 8.26 -5.22
CA ALA A 468 41.89 8.40 -5.29
C ALA A 468 42.41 9.74 -4.73
N SER A 469 41.65 10.83 -4.86
CA SER A 469 42.00 12.13 -4.27
C SER A 469 41.90 12.08 -2.75
N PHE A 470 40.83 11.49 -2.22
CA PHE A 470 40.71 11.20 -0.78
C PHE A 470 41.88 10.34 -0.29
N ALA A 471 42.21 9.27 -1.03
CA ALA A 471 43.32 8.37 -0.68
C ALA A 471 44.67 9.11 -0.67
N SER A 472 44.92 9.97 -1.65
CA SER A 472 46.10 10.83 -1.69
C SER A 472 46.18 11.75 -0.47
N SER A 473 45.05 12.33 -0.08
CA SER A 473 44.98 13.31 1.01
C SER A 473 45.07 12.68 2.40
N ARG A 474 44.56 11.46 2.60
CA ARG A 474 44.52 10.78 3.91
C ARG A 474 45.59 9.74 4.14
N PHE A 475 46.12 9.16 3.06
CA PHE A 475 47.07 8.04 3.11
C PHE A 475 48.34 8.30 2.30
N GLU A 476 48.53 9.53 1.79
CA GLU A 476 49.69 9.95 1.00
C GLU A 476 49.90 9.12 -0.28
N SER A 477 48.86 8.41 -0.76
CA SER A 477 48.94 7.57 -1.94
C SER A 477 47.58 7.43 -2.63
N LYS A 478 47.53 7.77 -3.92
CA LYS A 478 46.37 7.53 -4.80
C LYS A 478 46.10 6.03 -5.02
N SER A 479 47.09 5.18 -4.72
CA SER A 479 47.05 3.74 -4.96
C SER A 479 46.70 2.93 -3.71
N THR A 480 46.36 3.56 -2.59
CA THR A 480 45.81 2.86 -1.41
C THR A 480 44.50 2.16 -1.83
N PRO A 481 44.42 0.82 -1.72
CA PRO A 481 43.19 0.09 -2.03
C PRO A 481 42.06 0.52 -1.11
N ILE A 482 40.93 0.92 -1.69
CA ILE A 482 39.70 1.24 -0.96
C ILE A 482 38.56 0.43 -1.56
N PHE A 483 37.88 -0.34 -0.73
CA PHE A 483 36.74 -1.18 -1.09
C PHE A 483 35.49 -0.66 -0.41
N LYS A 484 34.34 -0.80 -1.07
CA LYS A 484 33.02 -0.60 -0.48
C LYS A 484 32.32 -1.94 -0.32
N PRO A 485 32.37 -2.58 0.86
CA PRO A 485 31.68 -3.83 1.08
C PRO A 485 30.16 -3.63 1.13
N VAL A 486 29.44 -4.60 0.61
CA VAL A 486 27.99 -4.74 0.82
C VAL A 486 27.68 -6.20 1.16
N THR A 487 27.69 -6.52 2.45
CA THR A 487 27.50 -7.86 3.04
C THR A 487 27.26 -7.78 4.56
N TYR A 488 26.40 -8.65 5.11
CA TYR A 488 26.28 -8.83 6.57
C TYR A 488 27.45 -9.65 7.16
N GLU A 489 28.05 -10.54 6.35
CA GLU A 489 29.14 -11.42 6.78
C GLU A 489 30.47 -10.88 6.25
N LEU A 490 30.95 -9.79 6.83
CA LEU A 490 32.23 -9.18 6.44
C LEU A 490 33.39 -10.15 6.67
N PHE A 491 34.27 -10.27 5.67
CA PHE A 491 35.39 -11.22 5.63
C PHE A 491 35.00 -12.70 5.80
N LYS A 492 33.81 -13.08 5.34
CA LYS A 492 33.49 -14.50 5.14
C LYS A 492 34.45 -15.10 4.10
N TYR A 493 35.03 -16.25 4.42
CA TYR A 493 35.85 -17.00 3.47
C TYR A 493 34.96 -17.65 2.41
N LEU A 494 35.23 -17.33 1.14
CA LEU A 494 34.48 -17.80 -0.04
C LEU A 494 35.33 -18.69 -0.96
N GLY A 495 36.47 -19.18 -0.47
CA GLY A 495 37.51 -19.83 -1.27
C GLY A 495 38.67 -18.89 -1.59
N ASP A 496 39.62 -19.39 -2.38
CA ASP A 496 40.87 -18.68 -2.71
C ASP A 496 40.80 -17.87 -4.03
N ASP A 497 39.64 -17.82 -4.70
CA ASP A 497 39.43 -17.04 -5.94
C ASP A 497 38.80 -15.67 -5.64
N TRP A 498 39.49 -14.58 -6.00
CA TRP A 498 39.01 -13.20 -5.86
C TRP A 498 37.66 -12.95 -6.53
N LYS A 499 37.31 -13.70 -7.59
CA LYS A 499 36.03 -13.53 -8.29
C LYS A 499 34.84 -13.61 -7.33
N ALA A 500 34.88 -14.52 -6.34
CA ALA A 500 33.84 -14.68 -5.33
C ALA A 500 33.70 -13.44 -4.40
N TYR A 501 34.77 -12.67 -4.23
CA TYR A 501 34.83 -11.46 -3.39
C TYR A 501 34.53 -10.20 -4.18
N SER A 502 34.89 -10.15 -5.47
CA SER A 502 34.79 -8.96 -6.32
C SER A 502 33.39 -8.39 -6.42
N GLU A 503 32.37 -9.23 -6.28
CA GLU A 503 31.01 -8.77 -6.19
C GLU A 503 30.84 -7.98 -4.88
N ILE A 504 31.20 -8.57 -3.73
CA ILE A 504 31.03 -8.04 -2.37
C ILE A 504 31.79 -6.73 -2.14
N TYR A 505 33.06 -6.70 -2.54
CA TYR A 505 34.02 -5.63 -2.25
C TYR A 505 34.22 -4.74 -3.48
N ASP A 506 33.31 -3.79 -3.67
CA ASP A 506 33.33 -2.85 -4.78
C ASP A 506 34.54 -1.90 -4.67
N LEU A 507 35.58 -2.18 -5.46
CA LEU A 507 36.85 -1.47 -5.43
C LEU A 507 36.70 -0.05 -6.01
N LYS A 508 37.05 0.96 -5.20
CA LYS A 508 36.95 2.40 -5.53
C LYS A 508 38.23 3.01 -6.05
N THR A 509 39.36 2.38 -5.75
CA THR A 509 40.68 2.79 -6.24
C THR A 509 41.31 1.64 -7.04
N LYS A 510 42.60 1.39 -6.89
CA LYS A 510 43.31 0.27 -7.53
C LYS A 510 43.88 -0.64 -6.44
N ALA A 511 44.01 -1.92 -6.77
CA ALA A 511 44.64 -2.91 -5.91
C ALA A 511 45.50 -3.85 -6.75
N SER A 512 46.66 -4.23 -6.22
CA SER A 512 47.49 -5.30 -6.78
C SER A 512 46.94 -6.68 -6.41
N VAL A 513 47.38 -7.73 -7.11
CA VAL A 513 46.99 -9.12 -6.83
C VAL A 513 47.30 -9.51 -5.37
N ALA A 514 48.46 -9.11 -4.84
CA ALA A 514 48.84 -9.38 -3.46
C ALA A 514 47.88 -8.71 -2.45
N GLN A 515 47.45 -7.48 -2.73
CA GLN A 515 46.50 -6.76 -1.88
C GLN A 515 45.09 -7.37 -1.92
N LEU A 516 44.68 -7.90 -3.08
CA LEU A 516 43.43 -8.67 -3.18
C LEU A 516 43.54 -9.99 -2.41
N GLN A 517 44.68 -10.67 -2.51
CA GLN A 517 44.97 -11.89 -1.75
C GLN A 517 44.93 -11.63 -0.23
N ARG A 518 45.37 -10.45 0.23
CA ARG A 518 45.32 -10.06 1.64
C ARG A 518 43.90 -10.09 2.23
N VAL A 519 42.89 -9.72 1.43
CA VAL A 519 41.47 -9.80 1.84
C VAL A 519 41.04 -11.26 2.02
N ILE A 520 41.50 -12.14 1.13
CA ILE A 520 41.21 -13.58 1.16
C ILE A 520 41.88 -14.23 2.38
N GLU A 521 43.15 -13.91 2.63
CA GLU A 521 43.92 -14.39 3.78
C GLU A 521 43.24 -14.03 5.10
N PHE A 522 42.83 -12.77 5.27
CA PHE A 522 42.11 -12.37 6.48
C PHE A 522 40.74 -13.04 6.58
N SER A 523 40.03 -13.21 5.46
CA SER A 523 38.76 -13.92 5.44
C SER A 523 38.90 -15.37 5.90
N LYS A 524 39.99 -16.02 5.47
CA LYS A 524 40.38 -17.38 5.88
C LYS A 524 40.70 -17.44 7.36
N LEU A 525 41.53 -16.52 7.87
CA LEU A 525 41.84 -16.40 9.29
C LEU A 525 40.56 -16.20 10.13
N LEU A 526 39.70 -15.25 9.75
CA LEU A 526 38.50 -14.93 10.51
C LEU A 526 37.52 -16.11 10.55
N THR A 527 37.37 -16.84 9.44
CA THR A 527 36.38 -17.90 9.27
C THR A 527 36.86 -19.25 9.83
N LEU A 528 38.11 -19.62 9.58
CA LEU A 528 38.59 -21.00 9.79
C LEU A 528 39.53 -21.15 10.99
N ALA A 529 40.24 -20.09 11.40
CA ALA A 529 41.18 -20.19 12.49
C ALA A 529 40.47 -20.37 13.83
N ASP A 530 41.04 -21.19 14.70
CA ASP A 530 40.56 -21.33 16.07
C ASP A 530 40.75 -20.03 16.87
N LYS A 531 40.25 -20.04 18.11
CA LYS A 531 40.26 -18.89 19.01
C LYS A 531 41.67 -18.32 19.20
N ASP A 532 42.62 -19.17 19.57
CA ASP A 532 43.96 -18.76 19.98
C ASP A 532 44.79 -18.29 18.78
N GLU A 533 44.65 -18.95 17.62
CA GLU A 533 45.32 -18.54 16.40
C GLU A 533 44.90 -17.14 15.96
N PHE A 534 43.60 -16.84 15.95
CA PHE A 534 43.13 -15.50 15.57
C PHE A 534 43.57 -14.44 16.57
N MET A 535 43.47 -14.70 17.89
CA MET A 535 43.88 -13.71 18.89
C MET A 535 45.34 -13.33 18.71
N ARG A 536 46.19 -14.29 18.34
CA ARG A 536 47.61 -14.05 18.06
C ARG A 536 47.85 -13.32 16.73
N LYS A 537 47.05 -13.60 15.69
CA LYS A 537 47.28 -13.08 14.33
C LYS A 537 46.43 -11.87 13.94
N ALA A 538 45.41 -11.49 14.70
CA ALA A 538 44.49 -10.42 14.33
C ALA A 538 45.20 -9.08 14.07
N GLY A 539 46.20 -8.76 14.90
CA GLY A 539 47.03 -7.55 14.76
C GLY A 539 47.94 -7.53 13.52
N GLU A 540 48.17 -8.68 12.87
CA GLU A 540 48.90 -8.74 11.60
C GLU A 540 48.06 -8.19 10.44
N PHE A 541 46.72 -8.23 10.55
CA PHE A 541 45.80 -7.82 9.50
C PHE A 541 45.05 -6.53 9.83
N PHE A 542 44.89 -6.18 11.10
CA PHE A 542 44.20 -4.97 11.54
C PHE A 542 45.08 -4.15 12.47
N ASP A 543 45.14 -2.85 12.22
CA ASP A 543 45.67 -1.89 13.19
C ASP A 543 44.66 -1.77 14.34
N LEU A 544 44.87 -2.56 15.41
CA LEU A 544 43.94 -2.68 16.53
C LEU A 544 43.61 -1.32 17.17
N PRO A 545 44.56 -0.40 17.42
CA PRO A 545 44.25 0.94 17.89
C PRO A 545 43.33 1.74 16.95
N LYS A 546 43.62 1.76 15.63
CA LYS A 546 42.77 2.47 14.66
C LYS A 546 41.37 1.84 14.59
N PHE A 547 41.27 0.52 14.63
CA PHE A 547 39.99 -0.19 14.60
C PHE A 547 39.17 0.06 15.88
N ALA A 548 39.80 0.01 17.05
CA ALA A 548 39.17 0.31 18.34
C ALA A 548 38.58 1.73 18.35
N ARG A 549 39.33 2.70 17.83
CA ARG A 549 38.87 4.10 17.68
C ARG A 549 37.68 4.24 16.74
N TYR A 550 37.74 3.61 15.57
CA TYR A 550 36.63 3.60 14.61
C TYR A 550 35.36 3.03 15.25
N LEU A 551 35.48 1.85 15.89
CA LEU A 551 34.36 1.21 16.54
C LEU A 551 33.80 2.06 17.68
N ALA A 552 34.67 2.63 18.53
CA ALA A 552 34.25 3.52 19.60
C ALA A 552 33.44 4.71 19.05
N CYS A 553 33.81 5.26 17.89
CA CYS A 553 33.03 6.32 17.24
C CYS A 553 31.64 5.84 16.77
N GLU A 554 31.55 4.70 16.08
CA GLU A 554 30.27 4.09 15.65
C GLU A 554 29.35 3.85 16.86
N VAL A 555 29.91 3.38 17.97
CA VAL A 555 29.19 3.11 19.22
C VAL A 555 28.76 4.40 19.92
N MET A 556 29.61 5.41 20.00
CA MET A 556 29.23 6.72 20.55
C MET A 556 28.09 7.35 19.74
N LEU A 557 28.09 7.18 18.42
CA LEU A 557 27.04 7.66 17.54
C LEU A 557 25.78 6.76 17.52
N SER A 558 25.83 5.55 18.09
CA SER A 558 24.76 4.55 17.94
C SER A 558 24.34 4.39 16.47
N ASN A 559 25.33 4.26 15.58
CA ASN A 559 25.10 4.23 14.14
C ASN A 559 24.78 2.80 13.68
N TYR A 560 23.49 2.48 13.56
CA TYR A 560 23.01 1.15 13.19
C TYR A 560 22.70 1.01 11.70
N ASP A 561 22.68 2.09 10.94
CA ASP A 561 22.63 2.01 9.47
C ASP A 561 24.03 1.82 8.87
N SER A 562 24.89 1.05 9.54
CA SER A 562 26.31 0.92 9.20
C SER A 562 26.86 -0.48 9.49
N PHE A 563 28.18 -0.55 9.69
CA PHE A 563 28.94 -1.67 10.22
C PHE A 563 28.27 -2.40 11.40
N LEU A 564 27.55 -1.71 12.30
CA LEU A 564 26.93 -2.36 13.47
C LEU A 564 25.69 -3.24 13.16
N SER A 565 25.09 -3.14 11.96
CA SER A 565 23.94 -3.97 11.60
C SER A 565 23.81 -4.23 10.10
N ASN A 566 23.76 -3.18 9.27
CA ASN A 566 23.23 -3.31 7.91
C ASN A 566 24.23 -3.80 6.86
N GLY A 567 25.47 -4.12 7.26
CA GLY A 567 26.46 -4.71 6.37
C GLY A 567 26.88 -3.81 5.20
N GLN A 568 26.64 -2.50 5.33
CA GLN A 568 26.92 -1.47 4.32
C GLN A 568 27.25 -0.16 5.02
N ASN A 569 27.46 0.92 4.25
CA ASN A 569 27.74 2.28 4.75
C ASN A 569 29.08 2.42 5.49
N PHE A 570 30.11 1.79 4.95
CA PHE A 570 31.51 2.05 5.28
C PHE A 570 32.39 1.69 4.07
N TYR A 571 33.66 2.12 4.09
CA TYR A 571 34.70 1.60 3.22
C TYR A 571 35.77 0.90 4.03
N LEU A 572 36.39 -0.11 3.44
CA LEU A 572 37.64 -0.68 3.91
C LEU A 572 38.79 -0.08 3.12
N TYR A 573 39.89 0.25 3.78
CA TYR A 573 41.15 0.53 3.11
C TYR A 573 42.22 -0.46 3.58
N LEU A 574 43.19 -0.75 2.71
CA LEU A 574 44.40 -1.49 3.06
C LEU A 574 45.56 -0.50 3.07
N ASP A 575 46.13 -0.24 4.24
CA ASP A 575 47.22 0.72 4.40
C ASP A 575 48.48 0.23 3.67
N ASN A 576 48.99 1.03 2.74
CA ASN A 576 50.17 0.65 1.94
C ASN A 576 51.46 0.56 2.76
N LYS A 577 51.52 1.17 3.95
CA LYS A 577 52.72 1.19 4.81
C LYS A 577 52.74 0.01 5.78
N THR A 578 51.58 -0.35 6.33
CA THR A 578 51.47 -1.38 7.36
C THR A 578 50.87 -2.70 6.87
N ASP A 579 50.30 -2.74 5.67
CA ASP A 579 49.57 -3.88 5.11
C ASP A 579 48.43 -4.39 6.01
N THR A 580 47.82 -3.44 6.75
CA THR A 580 46.69 -3.67 7.64
C THR A 580 45.44 -2.98 7.15
N PHE A 581 44.28 -3.59 7.39
CA PHE A 581 42.98 -3.01 7.13
C PHE A 581 42.63 -1.90 8.10
N GLY A 582 41.92 -0.90 7.60
CA GLY A 582 41.20 0.09 8.38
C GLY A 582 39.85 0.42 7.75
N ILE A 583 39.03 1.18 8.48
CA ILE A 583 37.66 1.50 8.08
C ILE A 583 37.46 3.01 7.97
N ILE A 584 36.71 3.44 6.96
CA ILE A 584 36.26 4.82 6.74
C ILE A 584 34.73 4.83 6.86
N PRO A 585 34.13 5.70 7.72
CA PRO A 585 32.68 5.79 7.84
C PRO A 585 32.05 6.34 6.55
N TRP A 586 30.81 5.96 6.26
CA TRP A 586 30.07 6.48 5.12
C TRP A 586 28.56 6.53 5.42
N ASP A 587 27.82 7.43 4.76
CA ASP A 587 26.35 7.58 4.88
C ASP A 587 25.88 7.70 6.35
N LEU A 588 26.19 8.84 6.99
CA LEU A 588 25.97 9.07 8.41
C LEU A 588 24.65 9.83 8.68
N ASP A 589 23.70 9.84 7.74
CA ASP A 589 22.43 10.56 7.86
C ASP A 589 21.51 9.99 8.96
N LEU A 590 21.64 8.69 9.26
CA LEU A 590 20.90 7.99 10.32
C LEU A 590 21.75 7.63 11.55
N CYS A 591 22.92 8.25 11.72
CA CYS A 591 23.70 8.15 12.95
C CYS A 591 23.08 8.97 14.10
N TRP A 592 23.81 9.20 15.19
CA TRP A 592 23.29 9.83 16.42
C TRP A 592 22.04 9.12 16.99
N GLY A 593 21.92 7.79 16.85
CA GLY A 593 20.71 7.05 17.21
C GLY A 593 19.50 7.32 16.30
N GLY A 594 19.73 7.81 15.08
CA GLY A 594 18.70 8.16 14.10
C GLY A 594 18.07 6.98 13.35
N PHE A 595 18.69 5.80 13.38
CA PHE A 595 18.21 4.60 12.67
C PHE A 595 16.92 4.02 13.26
N PHE A 596 15.79 4.59 12.84
CA PHE A 596 14.44 4.38 13.38
C PHE A 596 13.86 2.97 13.14
N LEU A 597 14.46 2.16 12.27
CA LEU A 597 14.04 0.78 11.99
C LEU A 597 14.46 -0.22 13.08
N LEU A 598 15.32 0.19 14.03
CA LEU A 598 15.89 -0.69 15.04
C LEU A 598 15.65 -0.15 16.46
N GLY A 599 14.87 -0.88 17.27
CA GLY A 599 14.58 -0.51 18.66
C GLY A 599 13.80 0.81 18.81
N SER A 600 13.49 1.16 20.05
CA SER A 600 12.99 2.50 20.39
C SER A 600 14.12 3.53 20.36
N ARG A 601 13.79 4.83 20.40
CA ARG A 601 14.80 5.90 20.56
C ARG A 601 15.61 5.73 21.85
N SER A 602 14.92 5.36 22.93
CA SER A 602 15.54 5.12 24.22
C SER A 602 16.49 3.93 24.13
N ASP A 603 16.08 2.85 23.46
CA ASP A 603 16.89 1.64 23.32
C ASP A 603 18.21 1.97 22.59
N ARG A 604 18.15 2.76 21.52
CA ARG A 604 19.35 3.20 20.78
C ARG A 604 20.26 4.12 21.61
N ALA A 605 19.70 5.05 22.39
CA ALA A 605 20.50 5.87 23.30
C ALA A 605 21.19 5.02 24.38
N GLN A 606 20.50 3.97 24.85
CA GLN A 606 20.97 3.04 25.87
C GLN A 606 21.69 1.81 25.31
N ALA A 607 22.00 1.77 24.02
CA ALA A 607 22.53 0.58 23.37
C ALA A 607 23.85 0.12 24.03
N SER A 608 24.03 -1.19 24.13
CA SER A 608 25.20 -1.78 24.78
C SER A 608 26.50 -1.36 24.08
N ILE A 609 27.49 -0.94 24.85
CA ILE A 609 28.86 -0.68 24.37
C ILE A 609 29.69 -1.97 24.33
N TRP A 610 29.26 -3.02 25.03
CA TRP A 610 29.96 -4.30 25.14
C TRP A 610 29.48 -5.34 24.12
N ARG A 611 28.22 -5.24 23.68
CA ARG A 611 27.66 -5.97 22.54
C ARG A 611 26.95 -5.00 21.58
N PRO A 612 27.69 -4.12 20.89
CA PRO A 612 27.09 -3.03 20.11
C PRO A 612 26.48 -3.45 18.76
N TRP A 613 26.66 -4.69 18.30
CA TRP A 613 26.16 -5.15 17.00
C TRP A 613 24.81 -5.88 17.10
N VAL A 614 24.11 -5.94 15.96
CA VAL A 614 22.84 -6.64 15.81
C VAL A 614 23.05 -7.98 15.13
N GLY A 615 22.37 -9.02 15.64
CA GLY A 615 22.48 -10.37 15.09
C GLY A 615 23.87 -10.97 15.30
N GLU A 616 24.35 -11.71 14.29
CA GLU A 616 25.70 -12.26 14.22
C GLU A 616 26.64 -11.24 13.56
N HIS A 617 27.81 -11.02 14.17
CA HIS A 617 28.84 -10.17 13.58
C HIS A 617 30.24 -10.73 13.89
N ARG A 618 30.62 -11.77 13.15
CA ARG A 618 31.84 -12.57 13.40
C ARG A 618 33.09 -11.73 13.66
N LEU A 619 33.37 -10.71 12.83
CA LEU A 619 34.55 -9.86 13.03
C LEU A 619 34.57 -9.20 14.42
N LEU A 620 33.42 -8.68 14.87
CA LEU A 620 33.33 -8.00 16.17
C LEU A 620 33.34 -9.03 17.29
N GLU A 621 32.57 -10.10 17.19
CA GLU A 621 32.56 -11.18 18.17
C GLU A 621 33.97 -11.68 18.47
N ARG A 622 34.76 -11.93 17.43
CA ARG A 622 36.15 -12.40 17.57
C ARG A 622 37.11 -11.32 18.05
N MET A 623 36.99 -10.08 17.58
CA MET A 623 37.83 -8.97 18.05
C MET A 623 37.61 -8.68 19.55
N PHE A 624 36.38 -8.81 20.05
CA PHE A 624 36.08 -8.69 21.48
C PHE A 624 36.59 -9.86 22.34
N GLU A 625 37.11 -10.93 21.74
CA GLU A 625 37.86 -11.97 22.44
C GLU A 625 39.34 -11.60 22.61
N VAL A 626 39.89 -10.72 21.77
CA VAL A 626 41.28 -10.25 21.84
C VAL A 626 41.44 -9.28 23.02
N PRO A 627 42.18 -9.64 24.10
CA PRO A 627 42.23 -8.81 25.30
C PRO A 627 42.78 -7.40 25.06
N GLU A 628 43.83 -7.29 24.25
CA GLU A 628 44.44 -6.01 23.86
C GLU A 628 43.42 -5.10 23.14
N PHE A 629 42.62 -5.64 22.22
CA PHE A 629 41.59 -4.87 21.52
C PHE A 629 40.53 -4.35 22.49
N ARG A 630 40.07 -5.17 23.43
CA ARG A 630 39.08 -4.74 24.44
C ARG A 630 39.60 -3.56 25.28
N GLU A 631 40.86 -3.62 25.68
CA GLU A 631 41.50 -2.54 26.44
C GLU A 631 41.60 -1.25 25.62
N LEU A 632 42.10 -1.35 24.39
CA LEU A 632 42.17 -0.22 23.45
C LEU A 632 40.79 0.40 23.19
N TYR A 633 39.77 -0.44 22.98
CA TYR A 633 38.40 -0.01 22.76
C TYR A 633 37.81 0.72 23.98
N ARG A 634 37.99 0.18 25.19
CA ARG A 634 37.56 0.84 26.43
C ARG A 634 38.26 2.19 26.59
N ASN A 635 39.56 2.26 26.34
CA ASN A 635 40.34 3.49 26.44
C ASN A 635 39.89 4.54 25.43
N GLU A 636 39.53 4.14 24.21
CA GLU A 636 38.97 5.05 23.21
C GLU A 636 37.59 5.60 23.64
N LEU A 637 36.71 4.79 24.23
CA LEU A 637 35.45 5.29 24.79
C LEU A 637 35.66 6.36 25.88
N GLU A 638 36.59 6.10 26.81
CA GLU A 638 36.97 7.08 27.85
C GLU A 638 37.52 8.38 27.25
N ARG A 639 38.43 8.26 26.27
CA ARG A 639 39.01 9.40 25.56
C ARG A 639 37.96 10.23 24.83
N LEU A 640 37.00 9.57 24.18
CA LEU A 640 35.92 10.26 23.46
C LEU A 640 35.00 11.03 24.41
N LEU A 641 34.66 10.46 25.57
CA LEU A 641 33.88 11.14 26.61
C LEU A 641 34.63 12.32 27.24
N ALA A 642 35.95 12.21 27.40
CA ALA A 642 36.78 13.29 27.93
C ALA A 642 37.04 14.41 26.89
N GLY A 643 36.99 14.10 25.60
CA GLY A 643 37.36 14.99 24.51
C GLY A 643 36.19 15.41 23.61
N PRO A 644 36.08 14.84 22.40
CA PRO A 644 35.17 15.34 21.36
C PRO A 644 33.68 15.08 21.62
N PHE A 645 33.29 14.10 22.43
CA PHE A 645 31.89 13.76 22.68
C PHE A 645 31.35 14.38 23.97
N ARG A 646 31.39 15.71 24.06
CA ARG A 646 30.92 16.48 25.23
C ARG A 646 29.69 17.30 24.89
N THR A 647 28.76 17.40 25.85
CA THR A 647 27.46 18.05 25.65
C THR A 647 27.57 19.48 25.16
N GLN A 648 28.27 20.36 25.88
CA GLN A 648 28.29 21.80 25.56
C GLN A 648 28.94 22.11 24.21
N PRO A 649 30.12 21.57 23.84
CA PRO A 649 30.69 21.79 22.51
C PRO A 649 29.80 21.29 21.38
N LEU A 650 29.22 20.09 21.51
CA LEU A 650 28.34 19.53 20.48
C LEU A 650 27.04 20.33 20.35
N PHE A 651 26.46 20.80 21.46
CA PHE A 651 25.24 21.63 21.43
C PHE A 651 25.51 22.96 20.73
N LYS A 652 26.62 23.61 21.07
CA LYS A 652 27.05 24.84 20.40
C LYS A 652 27.22 24.60 18.90
N ARG A 653 27.86 23.49 18.51
CA ARG A 653 28.07 23.16 17.10
C ARG A 653 26.77 22.90 16.34
N ILE A 654 25.80 22.24 16.99
CA ILE A 654 24.45 22.07 16.45
C ILE A 654 23.80 23.43 16.19
N ASP A 655 23.90 24.37 17.13
CA ASP A 655 23.29 25.70 16.99
C ASP A 655 23.95 26.52 15.88
N GLU A 656 25.28 26.51 15.78
CA GLU A 656 26.04 27.16 14.71
C GLU A 656 25.62 26.67 13.32
N LEU A 657 25.60 25.34 13.11
CA LEU A 657 25.18 24.78 11.83
C LEU A 657 23.69 25.01 11.55
N ALA A 658 22.86 24.95 12.59
CA ALA A 658 21.43 25.22 12.45
C ALA A 658 21.15 26.63 11.94
N GLU A 659 21.89 27.64 12.41
CA GLU A 659 21.78 29.01 11.91
C GLU A 659 22.09 29.13 10.42
N VAL A 660 23.09 28.39 9.94
CA VAL A 660 23.48 28.36 8.52
C VAL A 660 22.36 27.79 7.65
N VAL A 661 21.80 26.63 8.04
CA VAL A 661 20.90 25.86 7.17
C VAL A 661 19.41 26.19 7.33
N ARG A 662 19.01 26.92 8.39
CA ARG A 662 17.59 27.21 8.68
C ARG A 662 16.89 27.93 7.53
N SER A 663 17.51 28.95 6.95
CA SER A 663 16.92 29.74 5.85
C SER A 663 16.64 28.92 4.57
N PRO A 664 17.58 28.14 4.02
CA PRO A 664 17.30 27.30 2.87
C PRO A 664 16.32 26.16 3.16
N ILE A 665 16.30 25.60 4.38
CA ILE A 665 15.28 24.61 4.78
C ILE A 665 13.88 25.23 4.79
N ALA A 666 13.74 26.48 5.24
CA ALA A 666 12.48 27.21 5.20
C ALA A 666 11.96 27.41 3.77
N ALA A 667 12.86 27.52 2.79
CA ALA A 667 12.49 27.60 1.38
C ALA A 667 12.00 26.26 0.79
N GLU A 668 12.36 25.11 1.40
CA GLU A 668 11.86 23.80 0.97
C GLU A 668 10.38 23.62 1.30
N SER A 669 10.04 23.65 2.59
CA SER A 669 8.65 23.56 3.02
C SER A 669 8.48 23.91 4.50
N SER A 670 7.25 24.28 4.86
CA SER A 670 6.89 24.46 6.27
C SER A 670 7.02 23.16 7.07
N PHE A 671 6.77 22.01 6.43
CA PHE A 671 6.92 20.69 7.03
C PHE A 671 8.38 20.40 7.40
N ARG A 672 9.32 20.59 6.45
CA ARG A 672 10.75 20.38 6.69
C ARG A 672 11.27 21.31 7.77
N LEU A 673 10.88 22.59 7.74
CA LEU A 673 11.27 23.55 8.78
C LEU A 673 10.77 23.14 10.17
N ARG A 674 9.49 22.73 10.30
CA ARG A 674 8.97 22.26 11.60
C ARG A 674 9.72 21.04 12.13
N LYS A 675 9.97 20.03 11.28
CA LYS A 675 10.72 18.83 11.69
C LYS A 675 12.18 19.16 12.04
N PHE A 676 12.78 20.11 11.34
CA PHE A 676 14.12 20.63 11.62
C PHE A 676 14.20 21.28 13.00
N GLU A 677 13.32 22.24 13.31
CA GLU A 677 13.30 22.92 14.61
C GLU A 677 13.08 21.91 15.75
N GLN A 678 12.24 20.89 15.52
CA GLN A 678 12.08 19.80 16.49
C GLN A 678 13.35 18.96 16.68
N ALA A 679 14.10 18.67 15.60
CA ALA A 679 15.29 17.82 15.62
C ALA A 679 16.49 18.47 16.33
N ILE A 680 16.62 19.79 16.24
CA ILE A 680 17.72 20.54 16.89
C ILE A 680 17.39 20.99 18.33
N SER A 681 16.10 20.96 18.70
CA SER A 681 15.62 21.33 20.03
C SER A 681 16.16 20.41 21.13
N ASP A 682 16.40 20.99 22.30
CA ASP A 682 16.74 20.26 23.53
C ASP A 682 15.50 19.90 24.38
N GLN A 683 14.33 20.43 24.04
CA GLN A 683 13.06 20.18 24.72
C GLN A 683 12.38 18.92 24.18
N ILE A 684 11.83 18.10 25.06
CA ILE A 684 11.10 16.89 24.65
C ILE A 684 9.82 17.28 23.93
N HIS A 685 9.74 16.93 22.65
CA HIS A 685 8.50 17.08 21.89
C HIS A 685 7.64 15.83 22.00
N LYS A 686 6.40 16.01 22.47
CA LYS A 686 5.40 14.94 22.49
C LYS A 686 4.96 14.67 21.06
N ARG A 687 4.67 13.39 20.77
CA ARG A 687 4.11 12.96 19.49
C ARG A 687 2.82 13.74 19.20
N VAL A 688 2.69 14.24 18.00
CA VAL A 688 1.50 14.98 17.54
C VAL A 688 0.51 13.99 16.89
N PRO A 689 -0.82 14.18 17.00
CA PRO A 689 -1.78 13.36 16.28
C PRO A 689 -1.48 13.31 14.77
N GLY A 690 -1.46 12.11 14.18
CA GLY A 690 -1.15 11.89 12.76
C GLY A 690 0.33 11.59 12.44
N GLU A 691 1.26 11.74 13.39
CA GLU A 691 2.60 11.18 13.22
C GLU A 691 2.55 9.65 13.26
N ASP A 692 3.16 8.98 12.30
CA ASP A 692 3.32 7.52 12.29
C ASP A 692 4.58 7.09 13.07
N GLY A 693 4.84 5.79 13.16
CA GLY A 693 6.02 5.28 13.87
C GLY A 693 7.29 5.14 13.02
N GLN A 694 7.17 5.09 11.68
CA GLN A 694 8.22 4.56 10.79
C GLN A 694 8.27 5.22 9.39
N GLY A 695 7.24 5.94 8.97
CA GLY A 695 7.16 6.65 7.68
C GLY A 695 7.76 8.05 7.73
N ALA A 696 7.52 8.82 6.67
CA ALA A 696 8.03 10.17 6.49
C ALA A 696 7.38 11.22 7.40
N ASN A 697 6.33 10.88 8.18
CA ASN A 697 5.79 11.74 9.23
C ASN A 697 6.14 11.26 10.65
N ARG A 698 7.12 10.37 10.81
CA ARG A 698 7.63 9.99 12.13
C ARG A 698 8.05 11.22 12.95
N PRO A 699 8.03 11.16 14.29
CA PRO A 699 8.49 12.30 15.09
C PRO A 699 9.94 12.64 14.73
N ALA A 700 10.35 13.90 14.87
CA ALA A 700 11.75 14.26 14.61
C ALA A 700 12.67 13.60 15.64
N HIS A 701 13.83 13.09 15.21
CA HIS A 701 14.85 12.58 16.13
C HIS A 701 15.67 13.76 16.67
N GLN A 702 15.80 13.87 17.99
CA GLN A 702 16.34 15.07 18.64
C GLN A 702 17.82 14.87 19.01
N LEU A 703 18.72 15.55 18.29
CA LEU A 703 20.17 15.34 18.43
C LEU A 703 20.68 15.66 19.83
N LYS A 704 20.32 16.84 20.37
CA LYS A 704 20.76 17.29 21.70
C LYS A 704 20.33 16.33 22.80
N ARG A 705 19.09 15.82 22.70
CA ARG A 705 18.57 14.82 23.63
C ARG A 705 19.36 13.51 23.57
N PHE A 706 19.57 12.97 22.36
CA PHE A 706 20.34 11.75 22.18
C PHE A 706 21.75 11.89 22.77
N ILE A 707 22.47 12.98 22.47
CA ILE A 707 23.84 13.21 22.96
C ILE A 707 23.88 13.15 24.50
N ARG A 708 22.94 13.83 25.17
CA ARG A 708 22.86 13.84 26.65
C ARG A 708 22.60 12.43 27.20
N GLU A 709 21.62 11.73 26.65
CA GLU A 709 21.26 10.37 27.08
C GLU A 709 22.39 9.38 26.81
N ARG A 710 23.07 9.52 25.68
CA ARG A 710 24.17 8.63 25.25
C ARG A 710 25.41 8.81 26.11
N ILE A 711 25.82 10.05 26.40
CA ILE A 711 26.93 10.33 27.33
C ILE A 711 26.69 9.66 28.68
N LYS A 712 25.49 9.84 29.24
CA LYS A 712 25.12 9.21 30.51
C LYS A 712 25.17 7.68 30.40
N SER A 713 24.57 7.12 29.35
CA SER A 713 24.53 5.67 29.13
C SER A 713 25.92 5.06 29.04
N VAL A 714 26.80 5.61 28.21
CA VAL A 714 28.16 5.08 28.02
C VAL A 714 28.95 5.19 29.33
N ARG A 715 28.85 6.31 30.06
CA ARG A 715 29.48 6.44 31.37
C ARG A 715 28.98 5.40 32.37
N ASP A 716 27.66 5.23 32.48
CA ASP A 716 27.07 4.24 33.39
C ASP A 716 27.50 2.80 33.04
N GLN A 717 27.68 2.49 31.76
CA GLN A 717 28.18 1.19 31.30
C GLN A 717 29.68 0.99 31.59
N LEU A 718 30.51 2.03 31.41
CA LEU A 718 31.94 1.99 31.75
C LEU A 718 32.19 1.87 33.26
N ASP A 719 31.29 2.45 34.06
CA ASP A 719 31.29 2.38 35.53
C ASP A 719 30.68 1.05 36.06
N GLY A 720 30.17 0.18 35.19
CA GLY A 720 29.55 -1.10 35.59
C GLY A 720 28.17 -0.99 36.25
N LYS A 721 27.46 0.14 36.07
CA LYS A 721 26.10 0.34 36.63
C LYS A 721 25.00 -0.32 35.79
N THR A 722 25.27 -0.60 34.52
CA THR A 722 24.35 -1.24 33.57
C THR A 722 25.13 -1.87 32.42
N GLU A 723 24.57 -2.88 31.76
CA GLU A 723 25.14 -3.52 30.56
C GLU A 723 24.65 -2.85 29.25
N GLY A 724 23.73 -1.90 29.37
CA GLY A 724 23.03 -1.31 28.23
C GLY A 724 22.01 -2.26 27.59
N VAL A 725 21.48 -1.86 26.43
CA VAL A 725 20.45 -2.59 25.70
C VAL A 725 21.05 -3.26 24.48
N VAL A 726 20.89 -4.57 24.36
CA VAL A 726 21.22 -5.29 23.13
C VAL A 726 20.08 -5.14 22.14
N LEU A 727 20.36 -4.61 20.96
CA LEU A 727 19.35 -4.39 19.93
C LEU A 727 19.21 -5.63 19.04
N HIS A 728 17.96 -5.90 18.64
CA HIS A 728 17.60 -7.01 17.76
C HIS A 728 16.73 -6.50 16.62
N ARG A 729 16.87 -7.12 15.43
CA ARG A 729 15.90 -6.94 14.34
C ARG A 729 14.56 -7.48 14.81
N ARG A 730 13.48 -6.80 14.42
CA ARG A 730 12.13 -7.33 14.64
C ARG A 730 11.86 -8.38 13.56
N PRO A 731 11.44 -9.61 13.93
CA PRO A 731 10.96 -10.57 12.95
C PRO A 731 9.79 -9.99 12.18
N ILE A 732 9.62 -10.45 10.95
CA ILE A 732 8.43 -10.11 10.16
C ILE A 732 7.33 -11.04 10.64
N GLY A 733 6.44 -10.51 11.46
CA GLY A 733 5.26 -11.21 12.00
C GLY A 733 4.13 -11.32 10.99
#